data_AF-A0A7C3ER86-F1
#
_entry.id   AF-A0A7C3ER86-F1
#
_cell.length_a   1.000
_cell.length_b   1.000
_cell.length_c   1.000
_cell.angle_alpha   90.00
_cell.angle_beta   90.00
_cell.angle_gamma   90.00
#
_symmetry.space_group_name_H-M   'P 1'
#
loop_
_entity.id
_entity.type
_entity.pdbx_description
1 polymer ?
#
loop_
_entity_poly.entity_id
_entity_poly.type
_entity_poly.pdbx_seq_one_letter_code
_entity_poly.pdbx_strand_id
1 'polypeptide(L)'
;MVHRIEIGYRHGVRDAHGEGVAENIRAFLGLPVETVQTRTVYKVHADLTPAEVEAVRREFTDPVIERSAVGQLDAPPFHWMLTVGYKPGVTDNVGRTSKTAVEDILGRRLPDADAVYTERQFLLTGAELGRDDVRRIGAGLLANELIETIHIESLEEWRAAEPDLSIPVIEGEQRPTVREYNLQVPDAELMRISSEGILSLSLEEMHAIRDYFADPARQAERQRCGLGPNPTDAELEMIAQTWSEHCKHKIFNAEIEYTERPVGGASVPRDAGEDAGQGRPAHTTVIDSLFKSYIRRATEDLRDQCPWLLSVFHDNAGVIAFNDKWSLAYKVETHNSPSALDPYGGAITGIVGVNRDPFGTGKGAQLQINVWGYCLGSPFFEGDLPEGLLHPRRIRDGVHKGVIDGGNQSGIPYARGWEVFDERYLGKPLVYCGTVGILPRTLHGQPSEHKKANPGDLVVMAGGRIGKDGIHGATFSSEELRKESPAQAVQIGDPITQKKMTDFLLEARDRGLYSCITDNGAGGLSSSVGEMARSAGGAELDLSKAPLKYQGLDPWEILVSEAQERMTLAVPPGSIERFLELARRREVEATVLGRFTDSGRFHVRYGDRTVALVDLEFLHSGLPRMRLKAVWTPPQPPEPHLASAPPVAVALPDLLAELNLCSIEKKSRQYDHEVKGLTVVKPFVGLYNDVPSDASVFLADYDGLDGIVLAEGINPHYSDVDTYHMVASIVDLALRRAVATGARLDHIAGLDNFCWPDPVQSPKTPDGHYKLAQLVRANMALYDFCTAFGVPLISGKDSMKNDSTRGGVKISIPPTLLFSVIAKMDDVRKAVTMDAKCAGDLVYVVGETKPELGGSEYARYLGRLSGHPERISRSVPRVCASVAKAALAAMARAIEQGLVHSAHAPGKGGLGLGLAKVAFAGELGMAIDLRKVPAVHVDRDDVLLFSESNSRFIVTVAPADTAAFEEALGGLPCACIGQTTDEPHLRLTGLEGGPILDASVIDLKARWKATFDGI
;
A
#
# COMPACT_ATOMS: atom_id res chain seq x y z
N MET A 1 9.42 -10.22 40.44
CA MET A 1 9.79 -8.86 40.90
C MET A 1 10.08 -8.02 39.66
N VAL A 2 10.08 -6.69 39.75
CA VAL A 2 10.45 -5.83 38.60
C VAL A 2 11.86 -5.29 38.80
N HIS A 3 12.72 -5.50 37.80
CA HIS A 3 14.08 -4.97 37.77
C HIS A 3 14.20 -3.93 36.65
N ARG A 4 14.69 -2.73 36.97
CA ARG A 4 14.90 -1.65 36.00
C ARG A 4 16.35 -1.63 35.53
N ILE A 5 16.57 -1.55 34.23
CA ILE A 5 17.89 -1.36 33.61
C ILE A 5 17.81 -0.15 32.70
N GLU A 6 18.65 0.86 32.95
CA GLU A 6 18.75 2.04 32.10
C GLU A 6 20.03 2.01 31.28
N ILE A 7 19.93 2.31 29.99
CA ILE A 7 21.03 2.33 29.03
C ILE A 7 21.06 3.68 28.33
N GLY A 8 22.24 4.28 28.25
CA GLY A 8 22.47 5.51 27.52
C GLY A 8 23.90 5.60 27.01
N TYR A 9 24.17 6.59 26.17
CA TYR A 9 25.50 6.77 25.58
C TYR A 9 26.56 7.14 26.62
N ARG A 10 27.80 6.73 26.36
CA ARG A 10 28.97 7.18 27.12
C ARG A 10 29.21 8.67 26.89
N HIS A 11 29.87 9.33 27.86
CA HIS A 11 30.25 10.73 27.71
C HIS A 11 31.15 10.94 26.50
N GLY A 12 30.83 11.94 25.67
CA GLY A 12 31.58 12.28 24.45
C GLY A 12 31.22 11.43 23.23
N VAL A 13 30.35 10.42 23.36
CA VAL A 13 29.80 9.69 22.23
C VAL A 13 28.62 10.47 21.64
N ARG A 14 28.55 10.52 20.30
CA ARG A 14 27.51 11.21 19.56
C ARG A 14 26.19 10.44 19.64
N ASP A 15 25.13 11.10 20.13
CA ASP A 15 23.76 10.57 20.09
C ASP A 15 23.03 11.10 18.84
N ALA A 16 23.19 10.39 17.72
CA ALA A 16 22.58 10.79 16.46
C ALA A 16 21.03 10.78 16.50
N HIS A 17 20.43 9.91 17.31
CA HIS A 17 18.99 9.86 17.47
C HIS A 17 18.47 11.08 18.24
N GLY A 18 19.15 11.44 19.33
CA GLY A 18 18.89 12.69 20.07
C GLY A 18 19.04 13.94 19.19
N GLU A 19 20.11 14.01 18.38
CA GLU A 19 20.30 15.12 17.43
C GLU A 19 19.14 15.23 16.44
N GLY A 20 18.73 14.11 15.82
CA GLY A 20 17.59 14.10 14.91
C GLY A 20 16.27 14.51 15.58
N VAL A 21 16.06 14.11 16.84
CA VAL A 21 14.91 14.58 17.64
C VAL A 21 14.97 16.08 17.87
N ALA A 22 16.14 16.64 18.22
CA ALA A 22 16.30 18.08 18.43
C ALA A 22 16.05 18.88 17.15
N GLU A 23 16.55 18.40 16.01
CA GLU A 23 16.26 18.98 14.69
C GLU A 23 14.77 18.95 14.37
N ASN A 24 14.11 17.82 14.60
CA ASN A 24 12.67 17.69 14.40
C ASN A 24 11.87 18.62 15.30
N ILE A 25 12.20 18.75 16.59
CA ILE A 25 11.51 19.69 17.49
C ILE A 25 11.61 21.12 16.97
N ARG A 26 12.80 21.54 16.52
CA ARG A 26 13.01 22.88 15.94
C ARG A 26 12.25 23.06 14.64
N ALA A 27 12.31 22.08 13.74
CA ALA A 27 11.70 22.15 12.42
C ALA A 27 10.17 22.06 12.44
N PHE A 28 9.58 21.22 13.30
CA PHE A 28 8.15 20.94 13.32
C PHE A 28 7.38 21.77 14.35
N LEU A 29 7.98 22.06 15.51
CA LEU A 29 7.28 22.73 16.61
C LEU A 29 7.73 24.18 16.79
N GLY A 30 8.87 24.57 16.20
CA GLY A 30 9.46 25.90 16.35
C GLY A 30 9.98 26.16 17.77
N LEU A 31 10.25 25.09 18.55
CA LEU A 31 10.65 25.21 19.95
C LEU A 31 12.17 25.26 20.09
N PRO A 32 12.72 26.11 20.99
CA PRO A 32 14.17 26.36 21.11
C PRO A 32 14.88 25.29 21.93
N VAL A 33 14.84 24.03 21.47
CA VAL A 33 15.65 22.96 22.07
C VAL A 33 17.09 23.04 21.57
N GLU A 34 18.05 22.98 22.49
CA GLU A 34 19.48 23.04 22.20
C GLU A 34 20.01 21.64 21.88
N THR A 35 19.75 20.69 22.78
CA THR A 35 20.19 19.28 22.65
C THR A 35 19.14 18.34 23.23
N VAL A 36 19.01 17.17 22.63
CA VAL A 36 18.29 16.03 23.21
C VAL A 36 19.29 14.89 23.37
N GLN A 37 19.24 14.20 24.51
CA GLN A 37 19.90 12.92 24.70
C GLN A 37 18.88 11.84 24.97
N THR A 38 19.14 10.64 24.49
CA THR A 38 18.22 9.52 24.53
C THR A 38 18.71 8.40 25.43
N ARG A 39 17.76 7.71 26.05
CA ARG A 39 18.00 6.50 26.84
C ARG A 39 16.94 5.47 26.55
N THR A 40 17.34 4.22 26.71
CA THR A 40 16.43 3.07 26.71
C THR A 40 16.32 2.54 28.12
N VAL A 41 15.09 2.25 28.55
CA VAL A 41 14.78 1.65 29.84
C VAL A 41 14.18 0.27 29.59
N TYR A 42 14.67 -0.74 30.30
CA TYR A 42 14.09 -2.07 30.35
C TYR A 42 13.57 -2.35 31.76
N LYS A 43 12.29 -2.69 31.86
CA LYS A 43 11.63 -3.16 33.09
C LYS A 43 11.42 -4.67 32.96
N VAL A 44 12.30 -5.45 33.57
CA VAL A 44 12.30 -6.92 33.54
C VAL A 44 11.43 -7.43 34.69
N HIS A 45 10.22 -7.88 34.36
CA HIS A 45 9.31 -8.54 35.29
C HIS A 45 9.56 -10.05 35.26
N ALA A 46 10.44 -10.51 36.15
CA ALA A 46 10.79 -11.91 36.30
C ALA A 46 11.32 -12.19 37.71
N ASP A 47 11.49 -13.47 38.05
CA ASP A 47 12.23 -13.86 39.26
C ASP A 47 13.72 -14.07 38.92
N LEU A 48 14.54 -13.06 39.24
CA LEU A 48 15.97 -13.00 38.95
C LEU A 48 16.77 -12.68 40.20
N THR A 49 17.90 -13.36 40.37
CA THR A 49 18.91 -13.02 41.36
C THR A 49 19.67 -11.75 40.97
N PRO A 50 20.31 -11.04 41.93
CA PRO A 50 21.12 -9.86 41.60
C PRO A 50 22.23 -10.12 40.59
N ALA A 51 22.82 -11.33 40.60
CA ALA A 51 23.84 -11.73 39.65
C ALA A 51 23.29 -11.93 38.23
N GLU A 52 22.09 -12.51 38.11
CA GLU A 52 21.38 -12.65 36.83
C GLU A 52 20.99 -11.28 36.25
N VAL A 53 20.49 -10.36 37.09
CA VAL A 53 20.16 -8.99 36.65
C VAL A 53 21.39 -8.25 36.12
N GLU A 54 22.53 -8.41 36.80
CA GLU A 54 23.78 -7.80 36.38
C GLU A 54 24.33 -8.42 35.09
N ALA A 55 24.13 -9.73 34.88
CA ALA A 55 24.43 -10.39 33.62
C ALA A 55 23.56 -9.83 32.48
N VAL A 56 22.24 -9.74 32.68
CA VAL A 56 21.31 -9.13 31.70
C VAL A 56 21.72 -7.70 31.37
N ARG A 57 22.00 -6.87 32.39
CA ARG A 57 22.47 -5.49 32.20
C ARG A 57 23.70 -5.45 31.31
N ARG A 58 24.70 -6.28 31.61
CA ARG A 58 25.97 -6.30 30.86
C ARG A 58 25.76 -6.65 29.39
N GLU A 59 24.99 -7.70 29.10
CA GLU A 59 24.77 -8.15 27.72
C GLU A 59 23.85 -7.21 26.93
N PHE A 60 22.95 -6.48 27.59
CA PHE A 60 22.11 -5.47 26.94
C PHE A 60 22.89 -4.17 26.60
N THR A 61 24.09 -3.99 27.13
CA THR A 61 24.86 -2.76 26.98
C THR A 61 25.92 -2.92 25.89
N ASP A 62 25.88 -2.08 24.85
CA ASP A 62 26.99 -2.00 23.92
C ASP A 62 28.26 -1.54 24.65
N PRO A 63 29.32 -2.38 24.71
CA PRO A 63 30.49 -2.07 25.51
C PRO A 63 31.31 -0.89 24.95
N VAL A 64 31.14 -0.53 23.68
CA VAL A 64 31.89 0.50 22.98
C VAL A 64 31.25 1.87 23.17
N ILE A 65 29.96 1.98 22.91
CA ILE A 65 29.26 3.29 22.84
C ILE A 65 28.32 3.56 24.01
N GLU A 66 27.92 2.54 24.76
CA GLU A 66 26.91 2.67 25.81
C GLU A 66 27.48 2.45 27.22
N ARG A 67 26.70 2.92 28.19
CA ARG A 67 26.82 2.65 29.61
C ARG A 67 25.43 2.37 30.18
N SER A 68 25.37 1.63 31.28
CA SER A 68 24.09 1.27 31.88
C SER A 68 24.18 1.11 33.39
N ALA A 69 23.02 1.10 34.03
CA ALA A 69 22.86 0.88 35.47
C ALA A 69 21.63 0.02 35.75
N VAL A 70 21.68 -0.77 36.83
CA VAL A 70 20.48 -1.31 37.46
C VAL A 70 19.83 -0.20 38.28
N GLY A 71 18.55 0.06 38.08
CA GLY A 71 17.84 1.20 38.65
C GLY A 71 17.95 2.43 37.76
N GLN A 72 18.73 3.42 38.18
CA GLN A 72 18.80 4.74 37.55
C GLN A 72 20.23 5.03 37.09
N LEU A 73 20.38 5.47 35.85
CA LEU A 73 21.66 5.86 35.26
C LEU A 73 21.91 7.35 35.47
N ASP A 74 23.15 7.74 35.77
CA ASP A 74 23.48 9.14 36.03
C ASP A 74 23.27 10.07 34.80
N ALA A 75 22.62 11.20 35.07
CA ALA A 75 22.24 12.37 34.28
C ALA A 75 23.35 13.33 33.83
N PRO A 76 23.68 13.61 32.54
CA PRO A 76 24.27 14.92 32.24
C PRO A 76 23.24 16.03 32.51
N PRO A 77 23.64 17.32 32.63
CA PRO A 77 22.69 18.40 32.86
C PRO A 77 21.59 18.44 31.80
N PHE A 78 20.33 18.50 32.25
CA PHE A 78 19.14 18.67 31.42
C PHE A 78 18.13 19.56 32.16
N HIS A 79 17.16 20.12 31.43
CA HIS A 79 16.08 20.91 32.02
C HIS A 79 14.83 20.06 32.26
N TRP A 80 14.47 19.25 31.25
CA TRP A 80 13.30 18.38 31.28
C TRP A 80 13.66 16.97 30.81
N MET A 81 13.05 15.97 31.43
CA MET A 81 13.05 14.59 30.95
C MET A 81 11.62 14.23 30.54
N LEU A 82 11.50 13.69 29.34
CA LEU A 82 10.27 13.14 28.81
C LEU A 82 10.44 11.62 28.65
N THR A 83 9.59 10.84 29.30
CA THR A 83 9.57 9.38 29.17
C THR A 83 8.36 8.94 28.36
N VAL A 84 8.59 8.12 27.34
CA VAL A 84 7.57 7.49 26.49
C VAL A 84 7.60 5.98 26.73
N GLY A 85 6.47 5.42 27.14
CA GLY A 85 6.30 3.97 27.35
C GLY A 85 4.93 3.50 26.88
N TYR A 86 4.74 2.20 26.69
CA TYR A 86 3.47 1.66 26.19
C TYR A 86 2.35 1.65 27.24
N LYS A 87 1.10 1.82 26.78
CA LYS A 87 -0.10 1.63 27.60
C LYS A 87 -0.35 0.14 27.89
N PRO A 88 -1.08 -0.20 28.97
CA PRO A 88 -1.46 -1.58 29.24
C PRO A 88 -2.20 -2.25 28.08
N GLY A 89 -1.80 -3.48 27.75
CA GLY A 89 -2.39 -4.27 26.65
C GLY A 89 -1.79 -4.01 25.27
N VAL A 90 -0.94 -3.00 25.11
CA VAL A 90 -0.24 -2.72 23.85
C VAL A 90 0.94 -3.67 23.69
N THR A 91 1.21 -4.09 22.45
CA THR A 91 2.33 -4.99 22.14
C THR A 91 3.66 -4.25 22.12
N ASP A 92 4.58 -4.65 23.00
CA ASP A 92 5.96 -4.17 23.01
C ASP A 92 6.89 -5.17 22.31
N ASN A 93 7.20 -4.92 21.04
CA ASN A 93 8.06 -5.81 20.23
C ASN A 93 9.51 -5.87 20.76
N VAL A 94 10.03 -4.74 21.23
CA VAL A 94 11.39 -4.69 21.81
C VAL A 94 11.39 -5.47 23.11
N GLY A 95 10.36 -5.30 23.94
CA GLY A 95 10.16 -6.05 25.18
C GLY A 95 10.09 -7.56 24.95
N ARG A 96 9.32 -8.02 23.95
CA ARG A 96 9.25 -9.45 23.58
C ARG A 96 10.60 -10.00 23.12
N THR A 97 11.31 -9.28 22.26
CA THR A 97 12.66 -9.70 21.80
C THR A 97 13.66 -9.70 22.96
N SER A 98 13.55 -8.72 23.86
CA SER A 98 14.38 -8.61 25.05
C SER A 98 14.12 -9.75 26.04
N LYS A 99 12.86 -10.21 26.19
CA LYS A 99 12.55 -11.41 26.98
C LYS A 99 13.31 -12.63 26.43
N THR A 100 13.28 -12.85 25.12
CA THR A 100 14.04 -13.95 24.49
C THR A 100 15.54 -13.79 24.76
N ALA A 101 16.09 -12.58 24.63
CA ALA A 101 17.49 -12.33 24.94
C ALA A 101 17.82 -12.65 26.42
N VAL A 102 16.94 -12.30 27.37
CA VAL A 102 17.09 -12.69 28.77
C VAL A 102 17.11 -14.21 28.91
N GLU A 103 16.19 -14.94 28.26
CA GLU A 103 16.17 -16.41 28.30
C GLU A 103 17.48 -17.03 27.79
N ASP A 104 18.03 -16.49 26.69
CA ASP A 104 19.29 -16.92 26.11
C ASP A 104 20.48 -16.65 27.04
N ILE A 105 20.53 -15.47 27.65
CA ILE A 105 21.56 -15.08 28.64
C ILE A 105 21.55 -16.01 29.85
N LEU A 106 20.35 -16.39 30.31
CA LEU A 106 20.17 -17.25 31.49
C LEU A 106 20.28 -18.74 31.15
N GLY A 107 20.20 -19.12 29.87
CA GLY A 107 20.12 -20.51 29.43
C GLY A 107 18.86 -21.24 29.88
N ARG A 108 17.76 -20.51 30.17
CA ARG A 108 16.47 -21.08 30.60
C ARG A 108 15.28 -20.28 30.08
N ARG A 109 14.17 -20.95 29.82
CA ARG A 109 12.90 -20.30 29.51
C ARG A 109 12.31 -19.63 30.75
N LEU A 110 11.73 -18.45 30.56
CA LEU A 110 10.96 -17.75 31.57
C LEU A 110 9.48 -18.16 31.45
N PRO A 111 8.72 -18.18 32.57
CA PRO A 111 7.26 -18.36 32.53
C PRO A 111 6.56 -17.41 31.56
N ASP A 112 5.38 -17.79 31.06
CA ASP A 112 4.57 -16.92 30.20
C ASP A 112 4.15 -15.61 30.89
N ALA A 113 4.00 -15.62 32.22
CA ALA A 113 3.67 -14.45 33.03
C ALA A 113 4.83 -13.45 33.19
N ASP A 114 6.07 -13.88 32.92
CA ASP A 114 7.25 -13.03 32.96
C ASP A 114 7.36 -12.24 31.65
N ALA A 115 7.78 -10.98 31.73
CA ALA A 115 7.84 -10.08 30.58
C ALA A 115 8.94 -9.03 30.74
N VAL A 116 9.36 -8.44 29.62
CA VAL A 116 10.18 -7.23 29.61
C VAL A 116 9.37 -6.12 28.96
N TYR A 117 9.37 -4.95 29.58
CA TYR A 117 8.73 -3.74 29.06
C TYR A 117 9.78 -2.68 28.79
N THR A 118 9.60 -1.90 27.75
CA THR A 118 10.54 -0.87 27.32
C THR A 118 9.97 0.53 27.38
N GLU A 119 10.84 1.48 27.69
CA GLU A 119 10.55 2.91 27.64
C GLU A 119 11.72 3.67 27.00
N ARG A 120 11.41 4.82 26.43
CA ARG A 120 12.40 5.75 25.86
C ARG A 120 12.39 7.03 26.68
N GLN A 121 13.55 7.49 27.11
CA GLN A 121 13.68 8.78 27.78
C GLN A 121 14.41 9.77 26.89
N PHE A 122 13.92 10.99 26.88
CA PHE A 122 14.46 12.13 26.14
C PHE A 122 14.83 13.22 27.14
N LEU A 123 16.13 13.44 27.33
CA LEU A 123 16.69 14.45 28.21
C LEU A 123 16.90 15.72 27.38
N LEU A 124 16.06 16.71 27.62
CA LEU A 124 15.94 17.94 26.85
C LEU A 124 16.69 19.08 27.54
N THR A 125 17.53 19.78 26.78
CA THR A 125 18.19 21.02 27.21
C THR A 125 17.68 22.18 26.38
N GLY A 126 17.16 23.20 27.06
CA GLY A 126 16.72 24.46 26.47
C GLY A 126 16.15 25.33 27.58
N ALA A 127 16.84 26.42 27.92
CA ALA A 127 16.53 27.23 29.10
C ALA A 127 15.13 27.89 29.03
N GLU A 128 14.62 28.09 27.82
CA GLU A 128 13.31 28.71 27.56
C GLU A 128 12.16 27.69 27.50
N LEU A 129 12.44 26.38 27.56
CA LEU A 129 11.39 25.37 27.46
C LEU A 129 10.56 25.32 28.74
N GLY A 130 9.24 25.52 28.61
CA GLY A 130 8.27 25.25 29.67
C GLY A 130 7.77 23.81 29.67
N ARG A 131 7.09 23.40 30.74
CA ARG A 131 6.48 22.05 30.85
C ARG A 131 5.46 21.79 29.74
N ASP A 132 4.69 22.80 29.35
CA ASP A 132 3.70 22.68 28.28
C ASP A 132 4.35 22.55 26.90
N ASP A 133 5.51 23.16 26.67
CA ASP A 133 6.30 22.95 25.46
C ASP A 133 6.77 21.49 25.39
N VAL A 134 7.23 20.94 26.52
CA VAL A 134 7.65 19.52 26.60
C VAL A 134 6.48 18.57 26.40
N ARG A 135 5.29 18.90 26.92
CA ARG A 135 4.06 18.14 26.63
C ARG A 135 3.73 18.18 25.14
N ARG A 136 3.87 19.34 24.49
CA ARG A 136 3.68 19.49 23.04
C ARG A 136 4.72 18.71 22.24
N ILE A 137 5.97 18.64 22.70
CA ILE A 137 7.01 17.78 22.12
C ILE A 137 6.60 16.32 22.20
N GLY A 138 6.16 15.87 23.38
CA GLY A 138 5.64 14.52 23.59
C GLY A 138 4.52 14.17 22.63
N ALA A 139 3.38 14.83 22.77
CA ALA A 139 2.15 14.51 22.03
C ALA A 139 2.25 14.82 20.53
N GLY A 140 2.99 15.87 20.18
CA GLY A 140 3.11 16.36 18.82
C GLY A 140 4.11 15.59 17.96
N LEU A 141 5.13 14.98 18.57
CA LEU A 141 6.27 14.44 17.83
C LEU A 141 6.77 13.08 18.33
N LEU A 142 6.91 12.88 19.65
CA LEU A 142 7.66 11.73 20.18
C LEU A 142 6.82 10.52 20.57
N ALA A 143 5.55 10.73 20.92
CA ALA A 143 4.65 9.67 21.35
C ALA A 143 3.39 9.61 20.47
N ASN A 144 2.90 8.40 20.26
CA ASN A 144 1.54 8.16 19.82
C ASN A 144 0.65 7.94 21.06
N GLU A 145 -0.04 8.99 21.50
CA GLU A 145 -0.91 8.95 22.69
C GLU A 145 -2.08 7.96 22.58
N LEU A 146 -2.35 7.35 21.41
CA LEU A 146 -3.31 6.25 21.31
C LEU A 146 -2.80 5.00 22.03
N ILE A 147 -1.50 4.72 21.94
CA ILE A 147 -0.87 3.47 22.39
C ILE A 147 0.26 3.67 23.40
N GLU A 148 0.78 4.89 23.55
CA GLU A 148 1.88 5.25 24.45
C GLU A 148 1.40 6.23 25.53
N THR A 149 2.15 6.26 26.62
CA THR A 149 2.03 7.19 27.75
C THR A 149 3.20 8.16 27.73
N ILE A 150 2.98 9.35 28.27
CA ILE A 150 4.00 10.40 28.38
C ILE A 150 4.10 10.80 29.85
N HIS A 151 5.30 10.70 30.40
CA HIS A 151 5.63 11.21 31.73
C HIS A 151 6.68 12.32 31.61
N ILE A 152 6.51 13.42 32.34
CA ILE A 152 7.35 14.63 32.21
C ILE A 152 7.86 15.06 33.58
N GLU A 153 9.17 15.17 33.70
CA GLU A 153 9.85 15.54 34.94
C GLU A 153 10.86 16.65 34.67
N SER A 154 10.93 17.63 35.56
CA SER A 154 12.07 18.55 35.64
C SER A 154 13.27 17.86 36.29
N LEU A 155 14.45 18.47 36.17
CA LEU A 155 15.65 17.96 36.85
C LEU A 155 15.47 17.82 38.38
N GLU A 156 14.73 18.72 39.02
CA GLU A 156 14.46 18.67 40.46
C GLU A 156 13.51 17.51 40.81
N GLU A 157 12.42 17.36 40.06
CA GLU A 157 11.47 16.25 40.24
C GLU A 157 12.15 14.90 40.01
N TRP A 158 12.96 14.77 38.95
CA TRP A 158 13.69 13.54 38.65
C TRP A 158 14.70 13.15 39.73
N ARG A 159 15.37 14.13 40.34
CA ARG A 159 16.31 13.87 41.47
C ARG A 159 15.60 13.49 42.76
N ALA A 160 14.36 13.92 42.93
CA ALA A 160 13.54 13.61 44.10
C ALA A 160 12.76 12.29 43.96
N ALA A 161 12.56 11.81 42.73
CA ALA A 161 11.82 10.58 42.44
C ALA A 161 12.64 9.31 42.68
N GLU A 162 11.98 8.26 43.18
CA GLU A 162 12.54 6.91 43.15
C GLU A 162 12.42 6.31 41.73
N PRO A 163 13.29 5.35 41.35
CA PRO A 163 13.20 4.72 40.04
C PRO A 163 11.85 4.03 39.84
N ASP A 164 11.13 4.39 38.77
CA ASP A 164 9.82 3.82 38.48
C ASP A 164 9.93 2.33 38.09
N LEU A 165 9.28 1.49 38.89
CA LEU A 165 9.17 0.03 38.73
C LEU A 165 7.76 -0.42 38.29
N SER A 166 6.84 0.52 38.01
CA SER A 166 5.50 0.19 37.52
C SER A 166 5.57 -0.45 36.14
N ILE A 167 4.69 -1.43 35.87
CA ILE A 167 4.60 -2.11 34.58
C ILE A 167 3.19 -1.96 34.00
N PRO A 168 3.04 -1.85 32.66
CA PRO A 168 1.76 -1.62 32.02
C PRO A 168 0.97 -2.94 31.87
N VAL A 169 0.46 -3.48 32.98
CA VAL A 169 -0.37 -4.69 32.99
C VAL A 169 -1.84 -4.36 33.20
N ILE A 170 -2.74 -5.13 32.59
CA ILE A 170 -4.18 -5.05 32.84
C ILE A 170 -4.48 -5.90 34.08
N GLU A 171 -4.88 -5.26 35.17
CA GLU A 171 -5.29 -5.95 36.40
C GLU A 171 -6.79 -6.28 36.36
N GLY A 172 -7.14 -7.58 36.36
CA GLY A 172 -8.52 -8.04 36.56
C GLY A 172 -8.85 -9.37 35.86
N GLU A 173 -9.48 -10.29 36.59
CA GLU A 173 -10.14 -11.46 35.99
C GLU A 173 -11.52 -11.05 35.46
N GLN A 174 -11.59 -10.58 34.22
CA GLN A 174 -12.88 -10.51 33.51
C GLN A 174 -13.29 -11.91 33.06
N ARG A 175 -14.48 -12.34 33.48
CA ARG A 175 -15.08 -13.57 32.96
C ARG A 175 -15.69 -13.25 31.58
N PRO A 176 -15.32 -14.00 30.52
CA PRO A 176 -15.86 -13.79 29.19
C PRO A 176 -17.39 -13.82 29.19
N THR A 177 -18.01 -12.81 28.57
CA THR A 177 -19.44 -12.67 28.40
C THR A 177 -19.86 -12.96 26.97
N VAL A 178 -21.10 -13.43 26.80
CA VAL A 178 -21.72 -13.62 25.48
C VAL A 178 -23.09 -13.00 25.57
N ARG A 179 -23.31 -11.94 24.80
CA ARG A 179 -24.54 -11.15 24.80
C ARG A 179 -25.47 -11.63 23.68
N GLU A 180 -26.77 -11.48 23.89
CA GLU A 180 -27.79 -11.75 22.88
C GLU A 180 -28.51 -10.46 22.49
N TYR A 181 -28.85 -10.31 21.21
CA TYR A 181 -29.48 -9.12 20.67
C TYR A 181 -30.85 -9.44 20.09
N ASN A 182 -31.91 -8.84 20.64
CA ASN A 182 -33.25 -9.00 20.08
C ASN A 182 -33.40 -8.16 18.81
N LEU A 183 -33.51 -8.82 17.66
CA LEU A 183 -33.74 -8.16 16.36
C LEU A 183 -35.24 -8.04 16.00
N GLN A 184 -36.16 -8.58 16.80
CA GLN A 184 -37.60 -8.44 16.60
C GLN A 184 -38.09 -7.10 17.15
N VAL A 185 -37.54 -6.03 16.57
CA VAL A 185 -37.73 -4.63 16.98
C VAL A 185 -38.02 -3.76 15.75
N PRO A 186 -38.57 -2.54 15.93
CA PRO A 186 -38.80 -1.62 14.81
C PRO A 186 -37.50 -1.20 14.11
N ASP A 187 -37.61 -0.76 12.85
CA ASP A 187 -36.47 -0.38 12.00
C ASP A 187 -35.53 0.66 12.63
N ALA A 188 -36.08 1.64 13.36
CA ALA A 188 -35.29 2.64 14.06
C ALA A 188 -34.37 2.01 15.12
N GLU A 189 -34.84 0.96 15.80
CA GLU A 189 -34.07 0.23 16.80
C GLU A 189 -33.04 -0.71 16.16
N LEU A 190 -33.36 -1.33 15.02
CA LEU A 190 -32.38 -2.11 14.24
C LEU A 190 -31.18 -1.24 13.82
N MET A 191 -31.47 -0.03 13.32
CA MET A 191 -30.41 0.90 12.94
C MET A 191 -29.64 1.42 14.15
N ARG A 192 -30.29 1.55 15.32
CA ARG A 192 -29.60 1.87 16.58
C ARG A 192 -28.63 0.76 16.98
N ILE A 193 -29.04 -0.50 16.92
CA ILE A 193 -28.18 -1.67 17.18
C ILE A 193 -26.97 -1.67 16.22
N SER A 194 -27.21 -1.48 14.92
CA SER A 194 -26.15 -1.44 13.90
C SER A 194 -25.13 -0.32 14.15
N SER A 195 -25.61 0.88 14.48
CA SER A 195 -24.74 2.05 14.70
C SER A 195 -24.00 2.03 16.03
N GLU A 196 -24.68 1.73 17.15
CA GLU A 196 -24.03 1.63 18.47
C GLU A 196 -23.07 0.44 18.56
N GLY A 197 -23.32 -0.64 17.79
CA GLY A 197 -22.44 -1.80 17.68
C GLY A 197 -21.31 -1.67 16.66
N ILE A 198 -21.22 -0.56 15.90
CA ILE A 198 -20.22 -0.36 14.84
C ILE A 198 -20.23 -1.51 13.80
N LEU A 199 -21.42 -2.05 13.53
CA LEU A 199 -21.62 -3.14 12.58
C LEU A 199 -21.63 -2.64 11.13
N SER A 200 -21.94 -1.35 10.92
CA SER A 200 -22.05 -0.70 9.61
C SER A 200 -23.01 -1.43 8.63
N LEU A 201 -24.06 -2.06 9.17
CA LEU A 201 -25.11 -2.76 8.42
C LEU A 201 -26.25 -1.79 8.07
N SER A 202 -26.68 -1.82 6.82
CA SER A 202 -27.87 -1.16 6.30
C SER A 202 -29.15 -1.81 6.80
N LEU A 203 -30.28 -1.12 6.63
CA LEU A 203 -31.58 -1.63 7.07
C LEU A 203 -31.97 -2.94 6.36
N GLU A 204 -31.69 -3.07 5.06
CA GLU A 204 -31.98 -4.28 4.29
C GLU A 204 -31.14 -5.48 4.78
N GLU A 205 -29.86 -5.24 5.10
CA GLU A 205 -28.99 -6.25 5.70
C GLU A 205 -29.48 -6.66 7.10
N MET A 206 -29.88 -5.69 7.94
CA MET A 206 -30.46 -5.98 9.27
C MET A 206 -31.78 -6.76 9.17
N HIS A 207 -32.62 -6.48 8.17
CA HIS A 207 -33.82 -7.27 7.89
C HIS A 207 -33.47 -8.72 7.49
N ALA A 208 -32.51 -8.91 6.60
CA ALA A 208 -32.07 -10.25 6.20
C ALA A 208 -31.55 -11.07 7.40
N ILE A 209 -30.78 -10.43 8.29
CA ILE A 209 -30.29 -11.05 9.53
C ILE A 209 -31.44 -11.37 10.49
N ARG A 210 -32.34 -10.41 10.74
CA ARG A 210 -33.52 -10.63 11.58
C ARG A 210 -34.33 -11.83 11.08
N ASP A 211 -34.62 -11.87 9.78
CA ASP A 211 -35.47 -12.89 9.17
C ASP A 211 -34.79 -14.27 9.22
N TYR A 212 -33.46 -14.33 9.07
CA TYR A 212 -32.68 -15.56 9.26
C TYR A 212 -32.80 -16.14 10.67
N PHE A 213 -32.63 -15.31 11.72
CA PHE A 213 -32.76 -15.77 13.11
C PHE A 213 -34.22 -15.99 13.54
N ALA A 214 -35.19 -15.44 12.81
CA ALA A 214 -36.61 -15.67 13.03
C ALA A 214 -37.11 -17.03 12.53
N ASP A 215 -36.37 -17.70 11.63
CA ASP A 215 -36.78 -18.98 11.04
C ASP A 215 -36.93 -20.07 12.13
N PRO A 216 -38.13 -20.67 12.29
CA PRO A 216 -38.37 -21.72 13.27
C PRO A 216 -37.43 -22.93 13.15
N ALA A 217 -37.01 -23.29 11.92
CA ALA A 217 -36.08 -24.39 11.71
C ALA A 217 -34.70 -24.07 12.29
N ARG A 218 -34.24 -22.81 12.14
CA ARG A 218 -32.98 -22.33 12.72
C ARG A 218 -33.08 -22.27 14.24
N GLN A 219 -34.17 -21.73 14.79
CA GLN A 219 -34.37 -21.68 16.25
C GLN A 219 -34.33 -23.08 16.89
N ALA A 220 -34.96 -24.08 16.28
CA ALA A 220 -34.92 -25.46 16.76
C ALA A 220 -33.51 -26.10 16.70
N GLU A 221 -32.68 -25.70 15.74
CA GLU A 221 -31.29 -26.13 15.63
C GLU A 221 -30.39 -25.44 16.67
N ARG A 222 -30.53 -24.12 16.82
CA ARG A 222 -29.83 -23.31 17.82
C ARG A 222 -30.08 -23.82 19.24
N GLN A 223 -31.34 -24.11 19.56
CA GLN A 223 -31.72 -24.62 20.88
C GLN A 223 -31.05 -25.97 21.18
N ARG A 224 -30.88 -26.85 20.18
CA ARG A 224 -30.15 -28.12 20.33
C ARG A 224 -28.67 -27.93 20.67
N CYS A 225 -28.09 -26.79 20.30
CA CYS A 225 -26.70 -26.43 20.59
C CYS A 225 -26.54 -25.53 21.82
N GLY A 226 -27.62 -25.28 22.56
CA GLY A 226 -27.63 -24.46 23.77
C GLY A 226 -27.69 -22.95 23.54
N LEU A 227 -28.07 -22.50 22.34
CA LEU A 227 -28.26 -21.08 22.01
C LEU A 227 -29.73 -20.65 22.14
N GLY A 228 -29.94 -19.38 22.48
CA GLY A 228 -31.25 -18.73 22.48
C GLY A 228 -31.80 -18.42 21.07
N PRO A 229 -33.04 -17.87 20.99
CA PRO A 229 -33.66 -17.50 19.71
C PRO A 229 -33.02 -16.25 19.08
N ASN A 230 -32.33 -15.44 19.87
CA ASN A 230 -31.66 -14.23 19.41
C ASN A 230 -30.23 -14.55 18.93
N PRO A 231 -29.69 -13.79 17.98
CA PRO A 231 -28.27 -13.85 17.65
C PRO A 231 -27.40 -13.40 18.82
N THR A 232 -26.23 -14.00 18.94
CA THR A 232 -25.18 -13.55 19.85
C THR A 232 -24.38 -12.38 19.29
N ASP A 233 -23.61 -11.70 20.13
CA ASP A 233 -22.55 -10.77 19.70
C ASP A 233 -21.61 -11.41 18.67
N ALA A 234 -21.09 -12.60 18.93
CA ALA A 234 -20.19 -13.31 18.02
C ALA A 234 -20.80 -13.56 16.64
N GLU A 235 -22.10 -13.84 16.57
CA GLU A 235 -22.80 -14.06 15.30
C GLU A 235 -23.03 -12.76 14.53
N LEU A 236 -23.48 -11.70 15.23
CA LEU A 236 -23.68 -10.40 14.59
C LEU A 236 -22.37 -9.79 14.09
N GLU A 237 -21.33 -9.83 14.90
CA GLU A 237 -20.01 -9.30 14.56
C GLU A 237 -19.40 -10.07 13.38
N MET A 238 -19.45 -11.40 13.40
CA MET A 238 -18.99 -12.23 12.29
C MET A 238 -19.74 -11.91 10.99
N ILE A 239 -21.07 -11.79 11.03
CA ILE A 239 -21.86 -11.44 9.84
C ILE A 239 -21.50 -10.02 9.37
N ALA A 240 -21.40 -9.05 10.27
CA ALA A 240 -21.05 -7.67 9.95
C ALA A 240 -19.68 -7.54 9.29
N GLN A 241 -18.65 -8.19 9.84
CA GLN A 241 -17.32 -8.20 9.23
C GLN A 241 -17.36 -8.88 7.86
N THR A 242 -18.04 -10.03 7.74
CA THR A 242 -18.16 -10.78 6.48
C THR A 242 -18.95 -10.02 5.42
N TRP A 243 -19.93 -9.19 5.80
CA TRP A 243 -20.80 -8.42 4.90
C TRP A 243 -20.37 -6.96 4.72
N SER A 244 -19.24 -6.57 5.30
CA SER A 244 -18.67 -5.22 5.17
C SER A 244 -18.31 -4.90 3.71
N GLU A 245 -18.22 -3.60 3.38
CA GLU A 245 -17.76 -3.18 2.05
C GLU A 245 -16.35 -3.73 1.76
N HIS A 246 -15.48 -3.69 2.77
CA HIS A 246 -14.10 -4.18 2.68
C HIS A 246 -13.99 -5.67 2.29
N CYS A 247 -14.94 -6.53 2.73
CA CYS A 247 -14.89 -7.97 2.49
C CYS A 247 -15.75 -8.44 1.31
N LYS A 248 -16.89 -7.78 1.03
CA LYS A 248 -17.82 -8.19 -0.06
C LYS A 248 -17.79 -7.30 -1.28
N HIS A 249 -17.11 -6.15 -1.22
CA HIS A 249 -16.98 -5.23 -2.35
C HIS A 249 -18.35 -4.89 -2.94
N LYS A 250 -19.30 -4.46 -2.09
CA LYS A 250 -20.73 -4.41 -2.43
C LYS A 250 -20.99 -3.42 -3.55
N ILE A 251 -20.24 -2.31 -3.60
CA ILE A 251 -20.30 -1.33 -4.69
C ILE A 251 -19.86 -1.96 -6.01
N PHE A 252 -18.77 -2.72 -6.02
CA PHE A 252 -18.28 -3.41 -7.23
C PHE A 252 -19.19 -4.57 -7.68
N ASN A 253 -19.98 -5.14 -6.77
CA ASN A 253 -20.96 -6.19 -7.05
C ASN A 253 -22.40 -5.69 -7.27
N ALA A 254 -22.63 -4.39 -7.14
CA ALA A 254 -23.94 -3.77 -7.30
C ALA A 254 -24.50 -3.92 -8.73
N GLU A 255 -25.82 -3.80 -8.84
CA GLU A 255 -26.48 -3.48 -10.10
C GLU A 255 -26.48 -1.95 -10.28
N ILE A 256 -25.95 -1.44 -11.39
CA ILE A 256 -25.77 0.01 -11.60
C ILE A 256 -26.55 0.46 -12.84
N GLU A 257 -27.52 1.36 -12.66
CA GLU A 257 -28.12 2.13 -13.77
C GLU A 257 -27.19 3.29 -14.11
N TYR A 258 -26.46 3.19 -15.23
CA TYR A 258 -25.52 4.21 -15.71
C TYR A 258 -26.12 5.01 -16.86
N THR A 259 -26.22 6.33 -16.69
CA THR A 259 -26.66 7.29 -17.71
C THR A 259 -25.52 8.22 -18.11
N GLU A 260 -25.22 8.29 -19.40
CA GLU A 260 -24.31 9.29 -19.97
C GLU A 260 -25.12 10.44 -20.59
N ARG A 261 -24.90 11.67 -20.10
CA ARG A 261 -25.57 12.87 -20.63
C ARG A 261 -24.76 13.47 -21.78
N PRO A 262 -25.42 13.90 -22.88
CA PRO A 262 -24.72 14.57 -23.98
C PRO A 262 -24.16 15.92 -23.53
N VAL A 263 -23.03 16.30 -24.12
CA VAL A 263 -22.47 17.65 -23.97
C VAL A 263 -23.29 18.61 -24.83
N GLY A 264 -23.95 19.57 -24.20
CA GLY A 264 -24.59 20.68 -24.91
C GLY A 264 -23.54 21.62 -25.50
N GLY A 265 -23.35 21.59 -26.82
CA GLY A 265 -22.71 22.65 -27.59
C GLY A 265 -21.25 22.98 -27.26
N ALA A 266 -20.30 22.17 -27.73
CA ALA A 266 -18.98 22.62 -28.17
C ALA A 266 -18.30 21.48 -28.95
N SER A 267 -17.66 21.82 -30.07
CA SER A 267 -16.96 20.92 -30.98
C SER A 267 -15.95 20.03 -30.27
N VAL A 268 -16.20 18.72 -30.26
CA VAL A 268 -15.17 17.70 -30.01
C VAL A 268 -14.18 17.76 -31.18
N PRO A 269 -12.85 17.91 -30.96
CA PRO A 269 -11.86 17.77 -32.02
C PRO A 269 -11.97 16.37 -32.65
N ARG A 270 -12.09 16.35 -33.97
CA ARG A 270 -12.33 15.16 -34.80
C ARG A 270 -11.10 14.27 -34.81
N ASP A 271 -11.17 13.13 -34.13
CA ASP A 271 -10.30 11.96 -34.35
C ASP A 271 -11.11 10.67 -34.03
N ALA A 272 -12.26 10.53 -34.66
CA ALA A 272 -12.98 9.26 -34.82
C ALA A 272 -13.85 9.36 -36.08
N GLY A 273 -13.71 8.39 -36.98
CA GLY A 273 -14.47 8.31 -38.21
C GLY A 273 -15.98 8.34 -37.97
N GLU A 274 -16.67 9.08 -38.85
CA GLU A 274 -18.08 8.94 -39.26
C GLU A 274 -19.12 8.68 -38.15
N ASP A 275 -19.55 9.76 -37.48
CA ASP A 275 -20.97 10.19 -37.39
C ASP A 275 -21.11 11.30 -36.33
N ALA A 276 -20.92 12.56 -36.75
CA ALA A 276 -21.08 13.73 -35.89
C ALA A 276 -21.99 14.76 -36.55
N GLY A 277 -23.29 14.69 -36.25
CA GLY A 277 -24.28 15.60 -36.83
C GLY A 277 -25.69 15.53 -36.23
N GLN A 278 -25.86 15.07 -34.99
CA GLN A 278 -27.09 15.17 -34.20
C GLN A 278 -26.74 14.87 -32.74
N GLY A 279 -27.19 15.69 -31.79
CA GLY A 279 -26.90 15.49 -30.37
C GLY A 279 -27.34 14.09 -29.94
N ARG A 280 -26.39 13.23 -29.55
CA ARG A 280 -26.72 11.87 -29.11
C ARG A 280 -27.69 11.96 -27.93
N PRO A 281 -28.83 11.25 -27.95
CA PRO A 281 -29.72 11.20 -26.78
C PRO A 281 -28.95 10.61 -25.59
N ALA A 282 -29.38 10.96 -24.37
CA ALA A 282 -28.82 10.33 -23.17
C ALA A 282 -28.96 8.81 -23.29
N HIS A 283 -27.86 8.09 -23.10
CA HIS A 283 -27.80 6.64 -23.19
C HIS A 283 -27.76 6.06 -21.78
N THR A 284 -28.75 5.21 -21.45
CA THR A 284 -28.81 4.51 -20.16
C THR A 284 -28.57 3.03 -20.37
N THR A 285 -27.70 2.45 -19.55
CA THR A 285 -27.39 1.03 -19.52
C THR A 285 -27.44 0.52 -18.09
N VAL A 286 -27.75 -0.76 -17.93
CA VAL A 286 -27.65 -1.45 -16.63
C VAL A 286 -26.39 -2.30 -16.65
N ILE A 287 -25.53 -2.09 -15.67
CA ILE A 287 -24.28 -2.84 -15.47
C ILE A 287 -24.51 -3.84 -14.35
N ASP A 288 -24.29 -5.12 -14.66
CA ASP A 288 -24.40 -6.23 -13.73
C ASP A 288 -23.03 -6.49 -13.08
N SER A 289 -22.72 -5.79 -11.98
CA SER A 289 -21.41 -5.77 -11.30
C SER A 289 -20.27 -5.18 -12.15
N LEU A 290 -19.59 -4.17 -11.61
CA LEU A 290 -18.36 -3.62 -12.22
C LEU A 290 -17.27 -4.69 -12.32
N PHE A 291 -17.08 -5.45 -11.24
CA PHE A 291 -16.10 -6.52 -11.18
C PHE A 291 -16.34 -7.58 -12.26
N LYS A 292 -17.57 -8.10 -12.37
CA LYS A 292 -17.90 -9.10 -13.40
C LYS A 292 -17.80 -8.52 -14.80
N SER A 293 -18.37 -7.33 -15.02
CA SER A 293 -18.53 -6.75 -16.35
C SER A 293 -17.22 -6.27 -16.98
N TYR A 294 -16.27 -5.78 -16.18
CA TYR A 294 -15.09 -5.10 -16.72
C TYR A 294 -13.77 -5.72 -16.28
N ILE A 295 -13.65 -6.18 -15.03
CA ILE A 295 -12.38 -6.73 -14.52
C ILE A 295 -12.28 -8.22 -14.86
N ARG A 296 -13.22 -9.01 -14.37
CA ARG A 296 -13.23 -10.46 -14.57
C ARG A 296 -13.40 -10.83 -16.04
N ARG A 297 -14.34 -10.18 -16.75
CA ARG A 297 -14.55 -10.42 -18.18
C ARG A 297 -13.29 -10.12 -19.01
N ALA A 298 -12.56 -9.04 -18.73
CA ALA A 298 -11.32 -8.74 -19.45
C ALA A 298 -10.32 -9.90 -19.39
N THR A 299 -10.15 -10.50 -18.21
CA THR A 299 -9.28 -11.67 -18.03
C THR A 299 -9.84 -12.94 -18.64
N GLU A 300 -11.17 -13.16 -18.58
CA GLU A 300 -11.83 -14.31 -19.20
C GLU A 300 -11.71 -14.29 -20.72
N ASP A 301 -11.90 -13.12 -21.35
CA ASP A 301 -11.77 -12.92 -22.80
C ASP A 301 -10.32 -13.12 -23.29
N LEU A 302 -9.34 -12.87 -22.43
CA LEU A 302 -7.92 -13.05 -22.71
C LEU A 302 -7.39 -14.45 -22.36
N ARG A 303 -8.18 -15.29 -21.69
CA ARG A 303 -7.70 -16.57 -21.12
C ARG A 303 -7.06 -17.48 -22.15
N ASP A 304 -7.65 -17.60 -23.34
CA ASP A 304 -7.13 -18.45 -24.42
C ASP A 304 -5.82 -17.92 -25.00
N GLN A 305 -5.58 -16.61 -24.91
CA GLN A 305 -4.35 -15.96 -25.35
C GLN A 305 -3.25 -15.99 -24.26
N CYS A 306 -3.64 -16.24 -23.00
CA CYS A 306 -2.76 -16.24 -21.84
C CYS A 306 -2.82 -17.59 -21.11
N PRO A 307 -2.35 -18.70 -21.72
CA PRO A 307 -2.40 -20.03 -21.11
C PRO A 307 -1.54 -20.17 -19.84
N TRP A 308 -0.71 -19.17 -19.57
CA TRP A 308 0.09 -19.03 -18.36
C TRP A 308 -0.71 -18.53 -17.15
N LEU A 309 -1.98 -18.14 -17.29
CA LEU A 309 -2.87 -17.83 -16.16
C LEU A 309 -3.24 -19.11 -15.39
N LEU A 310 -3.03 -19.13 -14.07
CA LEU A 310 -3.27 -20.32 -13.25
C LEU A 310 -4.45 -20.17 -12.29
N SER A 311 -4.31 -19.26 -11.32
CA SER A 311 -5.30 -19.02 -10.26
C SER A 311 -5.53 -17.52 -10.17
N VAL A 312 -6.72 -17.08 -10.56
CA VAL A 312 -7.09 -15.67 -10.66
C VAL A 312 -8.48 -15.50 -10.09
N PHE A 313 -8.69 -14.50 -9.23
CA PHE A 313 -9.97 -14.20 -8.55
C PHE A 313 -10.49 -15.27 -7.57
N HIS A 314 -9.64 -16.19 -7.12
CA HIS A 314 -10.03 -17.30 -6.24
C HIS A 314 -9.17 -17.45 -4.98
N ASP A 315 -8.10 -16.68 -4.87
CA ASP A 315 -7.10 -16.77 -3.80
C ASP A 315 -6.65 -15.35 -3.39
N ASN A 316 -5.80 -15.25 -2.38
CA ASN A 316 -5.38 -13.97 -1.78
C ASN A 316 -4.56 -13.11 -2.76
N ALA A 317 -3.90 -13.75 -3.73
CA ALA A 317 -3.20 -13.11 -4.83
C ALA A 317 -3.44 -13.84 -6.17
N GLY A 318 -3.23 -13.12 -7.28
CA GLY A 318 -3.27 -13.70 -8.62
C GLY A 318 -1.98 -14.46 -8.95
N VAL A 319 -2.09 -15.65 -9.53
CA VAL A 319 -0.96 -16.54 -9.85
C VAL A 319 -0.81 -16.76 -11.35
N ILE A 320 0.41 -16.54 -11.85
CA ILE A 320 0.83 -16.79 -13.24
C ILE A 320 1.96 -17.81 -13.30
N ALA A 321 2.01 -18.61 -14.36
CA ALA A 321 3.15 -19.44 -14.71
C ALA A 321 4.25 -18.55 -15.29
N PHE A 322 5.38 -18.44 -14.60
CA PHE A 322 6.46 -17.58 -15.05
C PHE A 322 7.44 -18.31 -15.97
N ASN A 323 7.86 -19.52 -15.58
CA ASN A 323 8.64 -20.43 -16.40
C ASN A 323 8.38 -21.88 -15.98
N ASP A 324 9.17 -22.84 -16.48
CA ASP A 324 9.00 -24.27 -16.20
C ASP A 324 9.25 -24.65 -14.73
N LYS A 325 9.94 -23.79 -13.96
CA LYS A 325 10.28 -24.02 -12.55
C LYS A 325 9.36 -23.26 -11.60
N TRP A 326 8.94 -22.05 -11.97
CA TRP A 326 8.32 -21.09 -11.08
C TRP A 326 6.97 -20.56 -11.57
N SER A 327 6.08 -20.35 -10.62
CA SER A 327 4.90 -19.49 -10.72
C SER A 327 5.13 -18.24 -9.87
N LEU A 328 4.50 -17.13 -10.23
CA LEU A 328 4.54 -15.88 -9.48
C LEU A 328 3.14 -15.52 -8.97
N ALA A 329 3.08 -15.08 -7.72
CA ALA A 329 1.91 -14.50 -7.10
C ALA A 329 2.17 -13.01 -6.86
N TYR A 330 1.27 -12.11 -7.27
CA TYR A 330 1.44 -10.68 -7.04
C TYR A 330 0.17 -10.07 -6.46
N LYS A 331 0.34 -9.29 -5.39
CA LYS A 331 -0.74 -8.57 -4.70
C LYS A 331 -0.27 -7.18 -4.31
N VAL A 332 -1.17 -6.23 -4.45
CA VAL A 332 -1.04 -4.87 -3.93
C VAL A 332 -2.30 -4.58 -3.12
N GLU A 333 -2.15 -3.99 -1.95
CA GLU A 333 -3.19 -3.61 -1.00
C GLU A 333 -3.06 -2.12 -0.64
N THR A 334 -4.07 -1.60 0.07
CA THR A 334 -4.07 -0.21 0.55
C THR A 334 -4.38 -0.14 2.03
N HIS A 335 -3.75 0.79 2.77
CA HIS A 335 -3.94 0.91 4.22
C HIS A 335 -4.23 2.35 4.67
N ASN A 336 -5.21 2.97 4.02
CA ASN A 336 -5.43 4.43 4.03
C ASN A 336 -5.95 4.98 5.37
N SER A 337 -7.08 4.45 5.91
CA SER A 337 -7.70 5.00 7.13
C SER A 337 -6.79 4.87 8.36
N PRO A 338 -6.16 3.71 8.61
CA PRO A 338 -5.28 3.58 9.77
C PRO A 338 -4.04 4.46 9.63
N SER A 339 -3.47 4.60 8.43
CA SER A 339 -2.33 5.49 8.18
C SER A 339 -2.68 6.99 8.33
N ALA A 340 -3.96 7.35 8.22
CA ALA A 340 -4.42 8.71 8.50
C ALA A 340 -4.45 9.03 10.01
N LEU A 341 -4.65 8.01 10.85
CA LEU A 341 -4.77 8.13 12.31
C LEU A 341 -3.43 7.91 13.00
N ASP A 342 -2.76 6.81 12.66
CA ASP A 342 -1.40 6.46 13.06
C ASP A 342 -0.57 6.14 11.81
N PRO A 343 0.19 7.11 11.29
CA PRO A 343 0.92 6.94 10.04
C PRO A 343 1.97 5.83 10.09
N TYR A 344 2.60 5.61 11.25
CA TYR A 344 3.58 4.54 11.41
C TYR A 344 2.90 3.19 11.59
N GLY A 345 1.99 3.07 12.56
CA GLY A 345 1.28 1.83 12.87
C GLY A 345 0.46 1.32 11.69
N GLY A 346 -0.30 2.22 11.03
CA GLY A 346 -1.09 1.86 9.86
C GLY A 346 -0.26 1.44 8.64
N ALA A 347 0.92 2.03 8.45
CA ALA A 347 1.78 1.69 7.33
C ALA A 347 2.54 0.37 7.54
N ILE A 348 3.05 0.12 8.76
CA ILE A 348 3.73 -1.14 9.07
C ILE A 348 2.78 -2.32 8.96
N THR A 349 1.53 -2.19 9.40
CA THR A 349 0.52 -3.24 9.23
C THR A 349 0.08 -3.39 7.78
N GLY A 350 0.11 -2.32 6.98
CA GLY A 350 -0.09 -2.37 5.54
C GLY A 350 0.90 -3.30 4.84
N ILE A 351 2.21 -3.13 5.09
CA ILE A 351 3.23 -3.94 4.43
C ILE A 351 3.28 -5.38 4.96
N VAL A 352 3.24 -5.60 6.27
CA VAL A 352 3.25 -6.97 6.82
C VAL A 352 1.91 -7.67 6.56
N GLY A 353 0.81 -6.92 6.38
CA GLY A 353 -0.47 -7.44 5.90
C GLY A 353 -0.33 -8.03 4.50
N VAL A 354 0.06 -7.20 3.53
CA VAL A 354 0.16 -7.65 2.13
C VAL A 354 1.25 -8.71 1.92
N ASN A 355 2.32 -8.73 2.73
CA ASN A 355 3.27 -9.84 2.74
C ASN A 355 2.57 -11.20 2.96
N ARG A 356 1.53 -11.25 3.79
CA ARG A 356 0.79 -12.50 4.06
C ARG A 356 -0.07 -12.94 2.88
N ASP A 357 -0.45 -12.05 1.97
CA ASP A 357 -1.34 -12.41 0.86
C ASP A 357 -0.68 -13.36 -0.15
N PRO A 358 0.48 -13.04 -0.80
CA PRO A 358 1.18 -14.04 -1.61
C PRO A 358 1.63 -15.23 -0.77
N PHE A 359 1.99 -15.02 0.49
CA PHE A 359 2.40 -16.12 1.36
C PHE A 359 1.25 -17.10 1.67
N GLY A 360 0.00 -16.62 1.74
CA GLY A 360 -1.21 -17.43 1.87
C GLY A 360 -1.71 -18.00 0.54
N THR A 361 -1.15 -17.58 -0.59
CA THR A 361 -1.60 -17.99 -1.93
C THR A 361 -1.06 -19.37 -2.31
N GLY A 362 -1.93 -20.22 -2.86
CA GLY A 362 -1.63 -21.62 -3.12
C GLY A 362 -1.20 -22.35 -1.84
N LYS A 363 -0.23 -23.25 -1.95
CA LYS A 363 0.37 -23.91 -0.78
C LYS A 363 1.36 -23.02 -0.03
N GLY A 364 1.51 -21.77 -0.44
CA GLY A 364 2.26 -20.71 0.23
C GLY A 364 3.53 -20.28 -0.52
N ALA A 365 3.56 -19.03 -1.00
CA ALA A 365 4.64 -18.51 -1.84
C ALA A 365 5.80 -17.96 -1.03
N GLN A 366 7.03 -18.19 -1.47
CA GLN A 366 8.18 -17.49 -0.90
C GLN A 366 8.15 -16.04 -1.35
N LEU A 367 8.06 -15.10 -0.41
CA LEU A 367 8.03 -13.67 -0.70
C LEU A 367 9.34 -13.24 -1.33
N GLN A 368 9.27 -12.50 -2.44
CA GLN A 368 10.42 -12.12 -3.26
C GLN A 368 10.71 -10.63 -3.24
N ILE A 369 9.74 -9.79 -3.57
CA ILE A 369 9.93 -8.35 -3.84
C ILE A 369 8.77 -7.58 -3.23
N ASN A 370 9.05 -6.47 -2.55
CA ASN A 370 8.03 -5.53 -2.09
C ASN A 370 7.96 -4.30 -3.00
N VAL A 371 6.82 -3.64 -3.02
CA VAL A 371 6.58 -2.36 -3.71
C VAL A 371 5.86 -1.39 -2.78
N TRP A 372 6.04 -0.09 -3.01
CA TRP A 372 5.38 0.97 -2.24
C TRP A 372 5.02 2.16 -3.13
N GLY A 373 4.00 2.91 -2.72
CA GLY A 373 3.61 4.15 -3.38
C GLY A 373 2.61 4.94 -2.55
N TYR A 374 2.70 6.28 -2.57
CA TYR A 374 1.92 7.14 -1.67
C TYR A 374 1.24 8.30 -2.38
N CYS A 375 0.00 8.60 -2.02
CA CYS A 375 -0.65 9.87 -2.34
C CYS A 375 -0.87 10.71 -1.08
N LEU A 376 -0.33 11.92 -1.06
CA LEU A 376 -0.15 12.71 0.16
C LEU A 376 -0.49 14.19 -0.06
N GLY A 377 -0.82 14.89 1.02
CA GLY A 377 -0.78 16.36 1.03
C GLY A 377 0.66 16.88 0.95
N SER A 378 0.85 18.15 0.56
CA SER A 378 2.18 18.76 0.51
C SER A 378 2.87 18.70 1.88
N PRO A 379 4.12 18.19 1.98
CA PRO A 379 4.88 18.25 3.23
C PRO A 379 5.30 19.67 3.61
N PHE A 380 5.06 20.65 2.73
CA PHE A 380 5.28 22.09 2.93
C PHE A 380 3.98 22.85 3.21
N PHE A 381 2.93 22.18 3.66
CA PHE A 381 1.64 22.82 3.91
C PHE A 381 1.74 23.85 5.05
N GLU A 382 1.38 25.10 4.79
CA GLU A 382 1.44 26.20 5.77
C GLU A 382 0.05 26.67 6.25
N GLY A 383 -1.03 26.04 5.78
CA GLY A 383 -2.40 26.41 6.11
C GLY A 383 -2.91 25.86 7.45
N ASP A 384 -4.12 26.27 7.84
CA ASP A 384 -4.81 25.72 9.00
C ASP A 384 -5.33 24.30 8.70
N LEU A 385 -4.98 23.34 9.56
CA LEU A 385 -5.50 21.98 9.47
C LEU A 385 -6.80 21.85 10.28
N PRO A 386 -7.87 21.26 9.70
CA PRO A 386 -9.04 20.86 10.46
C PRO A 386 -8.69 20.00 11.69
N GLU A 387 -9.44 20.18 12.78
CA GLU A 387 -9.17 19.52 14.07
C GLU A 387 -8.93 18.01 13.93
N GLY A 388 -7.78 17.55 14.41
CA GLY A 388 -7.37 16.15 14.46
C GLY A 388 -6.87 15.55 13.15
N LEU A 389 -6.72 16.32 12.08
CA LEU A 389 -5.88 15.91 10.95
C LEU A 389 -4.41 16.14 11.32
N LEU A 390 -3.54 15.20 10.94
CA LEU A 390 -2.10 15.33 11.14
C LEU A 390 -1.48 16.13 9.99
N HIS A 391 -0.41 16.86 10.30
CA HIS A 391 0.35 17.56 9.27
C HIS A 391 0.87 16.58 8.21
N PRO A 392 0.82 16.90 6.90
CA PRO A 392 1.15 15.93 5.85
C PRO A 392 2.60 15.45 5.90
N ARG A 393 3.53 16.29 6.36
CA ARG A 393 4.92 15.88 6.61
C ARG A 393 5.01 14.79 7.69
N ARG A 394 4.25 14.90 8.78
CA ARG A 394 4.17 13.86 9.83
C ARG A 394 3.60 12.55 9.27
N ILE A 395 2.57 12.65 8.43
CA ILE A 395 1.99 11.49 7.73
C ILE A 395 3.04 10.83 6.83
N ARG A 396 3.69 11.61 5.96
CA ARG A 396 4.73 11.13 5.04
C ARG A 396 5.88 10.46 5.80
N ASP A 397 6.41 11.09 6.84
CA ASP A 397 7.54 10.57 7.61
C ASP A 397 7.18 9.26 8.33
N GLY A 398 6.01 9.22 8.98
CA GLY A 398 5.55 8.02 9.67
C GLY A 398 5.22 6.87 8.72
N VAL A 399 4.58 7.14 7.57
CA VAL A 399 4.27 6.11 6.56
C VAL A 399 5.54 5.48 6.00
N HIS A 400 6.51 6.28 5.57
CA HIS A 400 7.80 5.77 5.10
C HIS A 400 8.46 4.91 6.17
N LYS A 401 8.56 5.42 7.40
CA LYS A 401 9.17 4.68 8.50
C LYS A 401 8.48 3.33 8.76
N GLY A 402 7.15 3.31 8.79
CA GLY A 402 6.37 2.09 9.04
C GLY A 402 6.57 1.04 7.95
N VAL A 403 6.55 1.44 6.67
CA VAL A 403 6.81 0.52 5.56
C VAL A 403 8.25 0.02 5.58
N ILE A 404 9.24 0.91 5.77
CA ILE A 404 10.66 0.56 5.83
C ILE A 404 10.92 -0.47 6.94
N ASP A 405 10.47 -0.18 8.17
CA ASP A 405 10.69 -1.06 9.31
C ASP A 405 10.01 -2.42 9.06
N GLY A 406 8.80 -2.42 8.50
CA GLY A 406 8.07 -3.63 8.14
C GLY A 406 8.77 -4.52 7.12
N GLY A 407 9.17 -3.97 5.98
CA GLY A 407 9.79 -4.76 4.90
C GLY A 407 11.25 -5.11 5.13
N ASN A 408 12.06 -4.17 5.61
CA ASN A 408 13.49 -4.41 5.83
C ASN A 408 13.70 -5.50 6.89
N GLN A 409 12.96 -5.44 8.00
CA GLN A 409 13.05 -6.46 9.05
C GLN A 409 12.45 -7.82 8.61
N SER A 410 11.53 -7.81 7.64
CA SER A 410 11.04 -9.05 6.99
C SER A 410 12.08 -9.68 6.04
N GLY A 411 13.14 -8.95 5.67
CA GLY A 411 14.17 -9.42 4.75
C GLY A 411 13.69 -9.53 3.30
N ILE A 412 12.83 -8.61 2.86
CA ILE A 412 12.29 -8.55 1.50
C ILE A 412 12.73 -7.22 0.86
N PRO A 413 13.43 -7.23 -0.29
CA PRO A 413 13.89 -6.01 -0.94
C PRO A 413 12.72 -5.28 -1.60
N TYR A 414 12.86 -3.97 -1.77
CA TYR A 414 11.91 -3.12 -2.47
C TYR A 414 12.32 -2.82 -3.91
N ALA A 415 11.35 -2.90 -4.82
CA ALA A 415 11.42 -2.30 -6.14
C ALA A 415 11.33 -0.76 -6.08
N ARG A 416 11.28 -0.10 -7.25
CA ARG A 416 11.01 1.34 -7.32
C ARG A 416 9.69 1.70 -6.65
N GLY A 417 9.67 2.83 -5.95
CA GLY A 417 8.45 3.43 -5.41
C GLY A 417 8.22 4.84 -5.95
N TRP A 418 7.14 5.47 -5.52
CA TRP A 418 6.69 6.78 -6.01
C TRP A 418 5.86 7.54 -4.98
N GLU A 419 5.79 8.86 -5.14
CA GLU A 419 4.91 9.74 -4.36
C GLU A 419 4.10 10.63 -5.33
N VAL A 420 2.84 10.92 -4.97
CA VAL A 420 1.98 11.89 -5.65
C VAL A 420 1.40 12.86 -4.62
N PHE A 421 1.46 14.15 -4.92
CA PHE A 421 1.04 15.22 -4.03
C PHE A 421 -0.15 16.00 -4.60
N ASP A 422 -1.21 16.11 -3.82
CA ASP A 422 -2.38 16.98 -4.04
C ASP A 422 -3.01 17.32 -2.68
N GLU A 423 -3.45 18.57 -2.49
CA GLU A 423 -4.01 19.04 -1.23
C GLU A 423 -5.29 18.30 -0.82
N ARG A 424 -6.01 17.68 -1.75
CA ARG A 424 -7.19 16.87 -1.42
C ARG A 424 -6.84 15.62 -0.60
N TYR A 425 -5.58 15.16 -0.64
CA TYR A 425 -5.10 14.08 0.23
C TYR A 425 -4.83 14.54 1.67
N LEU A 426 -4.99 15.84 2.00
CA LEU A 426 -5.08 16.30 3.39
C LEU A 426 -6.22 15.62 4.15
N GLY A 427 -7.33 15.33 3.45
CA GLY A 427 -8.45 14.62 4.05
C GLY A 427 -8.07 13.20 4.47
N LYS A 428 -7.40 12.48 3.57
CA LYS A 428 -6.96 11.10 3.79
C LYS A 428 -5.80 10.75 2.86
N PRO A 429 -4.65 10.27 3.39
CA PRO A 429 -3.55 9.78 2.55
C PRO A 429 -3.92 8.44 1.90
N LEU A 430 -3.29 8.15 0.76
CA LEU A 430 -3.35 6.82 0.14
C LEU A 430 -2.01 6.13 0.32
N VAL A 431 -2.03 4.93 0.90
CA VAL A 431 -0.83 4.17 1.24
C VAL A 431 -0.92 2.81 0.56
N TYR A 432 -0.17 2.64 -0.52
CA TYR A 432 -0.10 1.40 -1.29
C TYR A 432 1.12 0.58 -0.85
N CYS A 433 0.89 -0.70 -0.57
CA CYS A 433 1.93 -1.69 -0.30
C CYS A 433 1.67 -2.91 -1.18
N GLY A 434 2.70 -3.54 -1.73
CA GLY A 434 2.53 -4.79 -2.47
C GLY A 434 3.70 -5.73 -2.34
N THR A 435 3.45 -6.99 -2.68
CA THR A 435 4.42 -8.07 -2.55
C THR A 435 4.28 -9.07 -3.69
N VAL A 436 5.41 -9.41 -4.32
CA VAL A 436 5.54 -10.53 -5.25
C VAL A 436 6.05 -11.73 -4.48
N GLY A 437 5.38 -12.88 -4.60
CA GLY A 437 5.84 -14.18 -4.12
C GLY A 437 6.14 -15.14 -5.27
N ILE A 438 7.02 -16.12 -5.03
CA ILE A 438 7.38 -17.18 -5.96
C ILE A 438 6.98 -18.56 -5.42
N LEU A 439 6.44 -19.41 -6.28
CA LEU A 439 6.00 -20.77 -5.98
C LEU A 439 6.68 -21.74 -6.95
N PRO A 440 7.17 -22.91 -6.52
CA PRO A 440 7.51 -23.97 -7.46
C PRO A 440 6.29 -24.31 -8.33
N ARG A 441 6.46 -24.66 -9.61
CA ARG A 441 5.33 -25.08 -10.48
C ARG A 441 4.56 -26.26 -9.89
N THR A 442 5.27 -27.20 -9.27
CA THR A 442 4.67 -28.36 -8.63
C THR A 442 5.30 -28.64 -7.27
N LEU A 443 4.48 -29.11 -6.33
CA LEU A 443 4.86 -29.59 -5.01
C LEU A 443 4.23 -30.98 -4.82
N HIS A 444 5.07 -31.98 -4.56
CA HIS A 444 4.65 -33.39 -4.41
C HIS A 444 3.80 -33.91 -5.58
N GLY A 445 4.17 -33.53 -6.82
CA GLY A 445 3.47 -33.96 -8.03
C GLY A 445 2.12 -33.29 -8.27
N GLN A 446 1.79 -32.23 -7.54
CA GLN A 446 0.57 -31.44 -7.70
C GLN A 446 0.92 -29.98 -8.01
N PRO A 447 0.11 -29.26 -8.82
CA PRO A 447 0.26 -27.81 -8.97
C PRO A 447 0.26 -27.11 -7.61
N SER A 448 1.17 -26.16 -7.42
CA SER A 448 1.38 -25.50 -6.12
C SER A 448 0.31 -24.47 -5.79
N GLU A 449 -0.35 -23.92 -6.81
CA GLU A 449 -1.50 -23.03 -6.71
C GLU A 449 -2.77 -23.74 -6.22
N HIS A 450 -2.82 -25.08 -6.30
CA HIS A 450 -3.97 -25.84 -5.82
C HIS A 450 -3.88 -26.09 -4.32
N LYS A 451 -4.74 -25.42 -3.55
CA LYS A 451 -4.94 -25.62 -2.11
C LYS A 451 -6.40 -25.94 -1.79
N LYS A 452 -6.66 -26.77 -0.78
CA LYS A 452 -8.03 -27.09 -0.35
C LYS A 452 -8.06 -27.62 1.08
N ALA A 453 -8.96 -27.10 1.92
CA ALA A 453 -9.26 -27.67 3.23
C ALA A 453 -10.24 -28.84 3.06
N ASN A 454 -10.00 -29.96 3.75
CA ASN A 454 -10.84 -31.14 3.66
C ASN A 454 -11.59 -31.38 4.99
N PRO A 455 -12.79 -31.99 4.96
CA PRO A 455 -13.42 -32.51 6.17
C PRO A 455 -12.44 -33.39 6.96
N GLY A 456 -12.33 -33.13 8.26
CA GLY A 456 -11.42 -33.83 9.16
C GLY A 456 -10.03 -33.22 9.29
N ASP A 457 -9.62 -32.29 8.41
CA ASP A 457 -8.40 -31.50 8.62
C ASP A 457 -8.56 -30.67 9.89
N LEU A 458 -7.47 -30.54 10.67
CA LEU A 458 -7.44 -29.72 11.86
C LEU A 458 -7.31 -28.24 11.49
N VAL A 459 -8.04 -27.38 12.20
CA VAL A 459 -7.88 -25.92 12.12
C VAL A 459 -6.74 -25.54 13.04
N VAL A 460 -5.63 -25.08 12.46
CA VAL A 460 -4.43 -24.68 13.20
C VAL A 460 -4.14 -23.21 12.94
N MET A 461 -3.95 -22.43 14.01
CA MET A 461 -3.46 -21.06 13.92
C MET A 461 -1.96 -21.07 14.20
N ALA A 462 -1.17 -20.37 13.38
CA ALA A 462 0.27 -20.19 13.59
C ALA A 462 0.63 -18.70 13.60
N GLY A 463 1.61 -18.32 14.42
CA GLY A 463 2.15 -16.95 14.48
C GLY A 463 1.77 -16.18 15.74
N GLY A 464 1.32 -14.94 15.60
CA GLY A 464 1.05 -14.00 16.69
C GLY A 464 -0.12 -14.39 17.61
N ARG A 465 -0.10 -13.86 18.84
CA ARG A 465 -1.20 -14.03 19.83
C ARG A 465 -2.36 -13.06 19.57
N ILE A 466 -3.56 -13.45 19.99
CA ILE A 466 -4.79 -12.68 19.81
C ILE A 466 -4.91 -11.58 20.88
N GLY A 467 -5.19 -10.35 20.47
CA GLY A 467 -5.48 -9.20 21.34
C GLY A 467 -6.70 -8.41 20.84
N LYS A 468 -7.01 -7.27 21.48
CA LYS A 468 -8.07 -6.33 21.00
C LYS A 468 -7.60 -5.46 19.83
N ASP A 469 -6.53 -5.86 19.14
CA ASP A 469 -5.94 -5.11 18.04
C ASP A 469 -6.88 -5.13 16.82
N GLY A 470 -7.27 -3.95 16.34
CA GLY A 470 -8.02 -3.76 15.09
C GLY A 470 -9.40 -4.40 15.06
N ILE A 471 -10.02 -4.66 16.22
CA ILE A 471 -11.45 -4.99 16.26
C ILE A 471 -12.22 -3.86 15.56
N HIS A 472 -13.15 -4.23 14.68
CA HIS A 472 -13.89 -3.34 13.78
C HIS A 472 -13.06 -2.67 12.68
N GLY A 473 -11.85 -3.15 12.38
CA GLY A 473 -11.01 -2.59 11.31
C GLY A 473 -11.70 -2.60 9.94
N ALA A 474 -12.30 -3.72 9.54
CA ALA A 474 -13.02 -3.83 8.27
C ALA A 474 -14.28 -2.95 8.20
N THR A 475 -15.10 -2.94 9.25
CA THR A 475 -16.31 -2.08 9.32
C THR A 475 -15.94 -0.60 9.37
N PHE A 476 -14.95 -0.21 10.17
CA PHE A 476 -14.43 1.15 10.25
C PHE A 476 -13.82 1.66 8.94
N SER A 477 -13.06 0.81 8.24
CA SER A 477 -12.50 1.17 6.92
C SER A 477 -13.57 1.39 5.85
N SER A 478 -14.79 0.86 6.07
CA SER A 478 -15.97 1.01 5.22
C SER A 478 -16.76 2.30 5.49
N GLU A 479 -16.29 3.16 6.41
CA GLU A 479 -16.89 4.45 6.75
C GLU A 479 -15.95 5.66 6.54
N GLU A 480 -16.53 6.86 6.53
CA GLU A 480 -15.78 8.13 6.54
C GLU A 480 -15.07 8.36 7.89
N LEU A 481 -13.87 8.95 7.89
CA LEU A 481 -13.13 9.26 9.13
C LEU A 481 -13.85 10.33 9.97
N ARG A 482 -14.10 10.04 11.27
CA ARG A 482 -14.77 10.95 12.24
C ARG A 482 -13.99 11.13 13.55
N LYS A 483 -14.39 12.09 14.38
CA LYS A 483 -13.75 12.43 15.67
C LYS A 483 -13.83 11.30 16.72
N GLU A 484 -14.88 10.49 16.67
CA GLU A 484 -15.18 9.42 17.64
C GLU A 484 -14.50 8.07 17.31
N SER A 485 -13.48 8.08 16.44
CA SER A 485 -12.80 6.86 16.01
C SER A 485 -12.13 6.14 17.20
N PRO A 486 -12.39 4.84 17.44
CA PRO A 486 -11.88 4.14 18.61
C PRO A 486 -10.36 3.93 18.54
N ALA A 487 -9.68 4.17 19.66
CA ALA A 487 -8.23 3.94 19.82
C ALA A 487 -7.80 2.47 19.59
N GLN A 488 -8.75 1.53 19.66
CA GLN A 488 -8.55 0.09 19.44
C GLN A 488 -8.21 -0.26 17.97
N ALA A 489 -8.38 0.69 17.04
CA ALA A 489 -8.05 0.51 15.62
C ALA A 489 -6.52 0.58 15.32
N VAL A 490 -5.69 1.00 16.27
CA VAL A 490 -4.24 1.10 16.06
C VAL A 490 -3.59 -0.26 16.28
N GLN A 491 -2.93 -0.76 15.24
CA GLN A 491 -2.22 -2.04 15.27
C GLN A 491 -0.70 -1.80 15.20
N ILE A 492 0.06 -2.69 15.84
CA ILE A 492 1.53 -2.71 15.76
C ILE A 492 1.92 -4.00 15.03
N GLY A 493 2.61 -3.88 13.91
CA GLY A 493 3.19 -5.02 13.20
C GLY A 493 4.45 -5.56 13.88
N ASP A 494 4.70 -6.85 13.73
CA ASP A 494 5.86 -7.59 14.26
C ASP A 494 6.57 -8.38 13.14
N PRO A 495 7.40 -7.72 12.32
CA PRO A 495 8.05 -8.34 11.16
C PRO A 495 8.89 -9.58 11.49
N ILE A 496 9.47 -9.63 12.69
CA ILE A 496 10.30 -10.76 13.14
C ILE A 496 9.42 -11.99 13.37
N THR A 497 8.27 -11.83 14.03
CA THR A 497 7.30 -12.93 14.17
C THR A 497 6.82 -13.42 12.81
N GLN A 498 6.50 -12.50 11.88
CA GLN A 498 6.15 -12.87 10.51
C GLN A 498 7.27 -13.67 9.83
N LYS A 499 8.52 -13.21 9.93
CA LYS A 499 9.66 -13.88 9.30
C LYS A 499 9.87 -15.31 9.82
N LYS A 500 9.85 -15.50 11.15
CA LYS A 500 9.96 -16.83 11.77
C LYS A 500 8.83 -17.76 11.31
N MET A 501 7.61 -17.24 11.27
CA MET A 501 6.43 -17.96 10.81
C MET A 501 6.54 -18.36 9.33
N THR A 502 6.94 -17.44 8.45
CA THR A 502 7.12 -17.71 7.02
C THR A 502 8.17 -18.80 6.80
N ASP A 503 9.33 -18.72 7.45
CA ASP A 503 10.39 -19.71 7.27
C ASP A 503 9.97 -21.11 7.76
N PHE A 504 9.27 -21.17 8.90
CA PHE A 504 8.68 -22.40 9.43
C PHE A 504 7.70 -23.04 8.43
N LEU A 505 6.78 -22.24 7.92
CA LEU A 505 5.69 -22.74 7.10
C LEU A 505 6.13 -23.09 5.68
N LEU A 506 7.13 -22.41 5.11
CA LEU A 506 7.78 -22.83 3.86
C LEU A 506 8.42 -24.23 4.01
N GLU A 507 9.06 -24.51 5.13
CA GLU A 507 9.59 -25.84 5.41
C GLU A 507 8.46 -26.88 5.63
N ALA A 508 7.37 -26.48 6.31
CA ALA A 508 6.21 -27.34 6.48
C ALA A 508 5.52 -27.68 5.14
N ARG A 509 5.46 -26.70 4.23
CA ARG A 509 4.96 -26.84 2.85
C ARG A 509 5.76 -27.88 2.08
N ASP A 510 7.09 -27.73 2.07
CA ASP A 510 7.99 -28.59 1.30
C ASP A 510 8.01 -30.04 1.81
N ARG A 511 7.57 -30.24 3.06
CA ARG A 511 7.36 -31.55 3.69
C ARG A 511 5.93 -32.08 3.56
N GLY A 512 5.02 -31.32 2.94
CA GLY A 512 3.62 -31.70 2.75
C GLY A 512 2.83 -31.84 4.04
N LEU A 513 3.09 -30.99 5.04
CA LEU A 513 2.48 -31.13 6.38
C LEU A 513 1.08 -30.51 6.50
N TYR A 514 0.66 -29.68 5.56
CA TYR A 514 -0.68 -29.07 5.52
C TYR A 514 -1.28 -29.09 4.11
N SER A 515 -2.60 -29.01 4.01
CA SER A 515 -3.38 -29.08 2.76
C SER A 515 -3.80 -27.71 2.22
N CYS A 516 -3.97 -26.74 3.12
CA CYS A 516 -4.42 -25.39 2.81
C CYS A 516 -3.91 -24.39 3.84
N ILE A 517 -3.72 -23.14 3.39
CA ILE A 517 -3.29 -22.01 4.21
C ILE A 517 -4.02 -20.74 3.74
N THR A 518 -4.29 -19.82 4.66
CA THR A 518 -4.70 -18.45 4.35
C THR A 518 -4.23 -17.51 5.46
N ASP A 519 -4.17 -16.21 5.17
CA ASP A 519 -3.82 -15.20 6.16
C ASP A 519 -4.97 -14.92 7.14
N ASN A 520 -4.64 -14.35 8.30
CA ASN A 520 -5.60 -13.69 9.16
C ASN A 520 -5.51 -12.17 8.98
N GLY A 521 -6.41 -11.62 8.18
CA GLY A 521 -6.57 -10.18 7.98
C GLY A 521 -7.88 -9.66 8.61
N ALA A 522 -8.65 -8.94 7.80
CA ALA A 522 -9.94 -8.37 8.18
C ALA A 522 -10.92 -9.44 8.68
N GLY A 523 -11.57 -9.21 9.82
CA GLY A 523 -12.49 -10.18 10.45
C GLY A 523 -11.81 -11.42 11.07
N GLY A 524 -10.48 -11.52 11.07
CA GLY A 524 -9.71 -12.48 11.87
C GLY A 524 -9.99 -13.96 11.60
N LEU A 525 -10.27 -14.72 12.67
CA LEU A 525 -10.59 -16.15 12.58
C LEU A 525 -11.94 -16.38 11.90
N SER A 526 -12.87 -15.43 12.00
CA SER A 526 -14.19 -15.54 11.39
C SER A 526 -14.14 -15.60 9.87
N SER A 527 -13.36 -14.71 9.23
CA SER A 527 -13.16 -14.70 7.77
C SER A 527 -12.26 -15.86 7.35
N SER A 528 -11.04 -15.95 7.88
CA SER A 528 -10.06 -16.96 7.44
C SER A 528 -10.59 -18.40 7.52
N VAL A 529 -11.17 -18.79 8.66
CA VAL A 529 -11.71 -20.14 8.83
C VAL A 529 -13.05 -20.27 8.11
N GLY A 530 -13.88 -19.22 8.12
CA GLY A 530 -15.18 -19.21 7.45
C GLY A 530 -15.09 -19.35 5.93
N GLU A 531 -14.05 -18.79 5.30
CA GLU A 531 -13.75 -18.93 3.88
C GLU A 531 -13.20 -20.31 3.56
N MET A 532 -12.21 -20.79 4.33
CA MET A 532 -11.68 -22.15 4.16
C MET A 532 -12.77 -23.22 4.35
N ALA A 533 -13.70 -23.00 5.29
CA ALA A 533 -14.83 -23.87 5.56
C ALA A 533 -15.76 -24.04 4.36
N ARG A 534 -15.81 -23.11 3.39
CA ARG A 534 -16.58 -23.28 2.14
C ARG A 534 -16.07 -24.47 1.32
N SER A 535 -14.75 -24.69 1.34
CA SER A 535 -14.13 -25.78 0.57
C SER A 535 -14.27 -27.15 1.24
N ALA A 536 -14.31 -27.18 2.59
CA ALA A 536 -14.54 -28.38 3.37
C ALA A 536 -16.03 -28.73 3.51
N GLY A 537 -16.89 -27.71 3.63
CA GLY A 537 -18.33 -27.84 3.89
C GLY A 537 -18.75 -27.48 5.32
N GLY A 538 -17.84 -27.00 6.18
CA GLY A 538 -18.13 -26.72 7.59
C GLY A 538 -16.86 -26.50 8.43
N ALA A 539 -17.02 -25.93 9.62
CA ALA A 539 -15.95 -25.85 10.62
C ALA A 539 -16.51 -25.87 12.05
N GLU A 540 -15.75 -26.46 12.96
CA GLU A 540 -15.97 -26.39 14.41
C GLU A 540 -14.71 -25.82 15.08
N LEU A 541 -14.86 -24.72 15.83
CA LEU A 541 -13.78 -24.04 16.55
C LEU A 541 -14.04 -24.00 18.06
N ASP A 542 -12.96 -24.02 18.84
CA ASP A 542 -12.97 -23.75 20.28
C ASP A 542 -12.02 -22.60 20.61
N LEU A 543 -12.60 -21.42 20.82
CA LEU A 543 -11.87 -20.18 21.07
C LEU A 543 -11.17 -20.15 22.43
N SER A 544 -11.57 -21.02 23.38
CA SER A 544 -10.89 -21.12 24.68
C SER A 544 -9.44 -21.63 24.55
N LYS A 545 -9.09 -22.21 23.40
CA LYS A 545 -7.74 -22.70 23.09
C LYS A 545 -6.86 -21.63 22.45
N ALA A 546 -7.43 -20.52 21.99
CA ALA A 546 -6.68 -19.52 21.25
C ALA A 546 -5.63 -18.85 22.15
N PRO A 547 -4.37 -18.69 21.70
CA PRO A 547 -3.35 -18.02 22.51
C PRO A 547 -3.62 -16.52 22.53
N LEU A 548 -3.74 -15.95 23.73
CA LEU A 548 -4.12 -14.55 23.95
C LEU A 548 -2.93 -13.72 24.43
N LYS A 549 -2.87 -12.44 24.04
CA LYS A 549 -1.90 -11.47 24.56
C LYS A 549 -2.17 -11.15 26.05
N TYR A 550 -3.46 -11.08 26.41
CA TYR A 550 -3.93 -10.86 27.78
C TYR A 550 -5.27 -11.60 27.98
N GLN A 551 -5.54 -11.96 29.23
CA GLN A 551 -6.76 -12.68 29.61
C GLN A 551 -7.98 -11.75 29.61
N GLY A 552 -9.17 -12.33 29.56
CA GLY A 552 -10.44 -11.60 29.71
C GLY A 552 -11.05 -11.04 28.42
N LEU A 553 -10.60 -11.49 27.23
CA LEU A 553 -11.30 -11.22 25.98
C LEU A 553 -12.64 -11.96 25.93
N ASP A 554 -13.70 -11.26 25.49
CA ASP A 554 -14.97 -11.90 25.18
C ASP A 554 -14.81 -12.81 23.94
N PRO A 555 -15.60 -13.89 23.79
CA PRO A 555 -15.42 -14.84 22.69
C PRO A 555 -15.58 -14.19 21.31
N TRP A 556 -16.46 -13.19 21.17
CA TRP A 556 -16.59 -12.45 19.92
C TRP A 556 -15.31 -11.66 19.59
N GLU A 557 -14.67 -11.02 20.59
CA GLU A 557 -13.41 -10.28 20.41
C GLU A 557 -12.30 -11.21 19.90
N ILE A 558 -12.21 -12.44 20.43
CA ILE A 558 -11.24 -13.45 19.98
C ILE A 558 -11.51 -13.85 18.52
N LEU A 559 -12.78 -14.03 18.17
CA LEU A 559 -13.21 -14.50 16.85
C LEU A 559 -12.89 -13.49 15.74
N VAL A 560 -13.15 -12.20 15.98
CA VAL A 560 -13.01 -11.14 14.96
C VAL A 560 -11.73 -10.32 15.08
N SER A 561 -10.91 -10.55 16.11
CA SER A 561 -9.63 -9.85 16.29
C SER A 561 -8.78 -9.85 15.02
N GLU A 562 -8.27 -8.68 14.65
CA GLU A 562 -7.39 -8.45 13.51
C GLU A 562 -5.92 -8.30 13.95
N ALA A 563 -5.55 -8.91 15.09
CA ALA A 563 -4.16 -8.99 15.52
C ALA A 563 -3.25 -9.54 14.40
N GLN A 564 -2.06 -8.98 14.27
CA GLN A 564 -1.19 -9.20 13.11
C GLN A 564 -0.37 -10.51 13.21
N GLU A 565 0.32 -10.83 12.12
CA GLU A 565 1.24 -11.97 11.97
C GLU A 565 0.65 -13.34 12.28
N ARG A 566 -0.57 -13.60 11.83
CA ARG A 566 -1.24 -14.89 11.99
C ARG A 566 -1.63 -15.51 10.65
N MET A 567 -1.56 -16.84 10.57
CA MET A 567 -2.07 -17.64 9.46
C MET A 567 -2.98 -18.76 9.98
N THR A 568 -4.03 -19.07 9.23
CA THR A 568 -4.90 -20.23 9.45
C THR A 568 -4.48 -21.35 8.50
N LEU A 569 -4.34 -22.57 9.01
CA LEU A 569 -3.97 -23.76 8.26
C LEU A 569 -4.99 -24.89 8.42
N ALA A 570 -5.14 -25.68 7.36
CA ALA A 570 -5.76 -26.99 7.37
C ALA A 570 -4.66 -28.06 7.45
N VAL A 571 -4.52 -28.71 8.60
CA VAL A 571 -3.46 -29.70 8.85
C VAL A 571 -4.09 -31.09 8.95
N PRO A 572 -3.74 -32.05 8.08
CA PRO A 572 -4.22 -33.41 8.20
C PRO A 572 -3.88 -34.00 9.58
N PRO A 573 -4.79 -34.74 10.26
CA PRO A 573 -4.53 -35.28 11.59
C PRO A 573 -3.27 -36.16 11.66
N GLY A 574 -2.93 -36.89 10.59
CA GLY A 574 -1.70 -37.69 10.52
C GLY A 574 -0.39 -36.88 10.44
N SER A 575 -0.46 -35.56 10.24
CA SER A 575 0.69 -34.67 10.13
C SER A 575 0.88 -33.75 11.34
N ILE A 576 -0.09 -33.67 12.26
CA ILE A 576 -0.11 -32.65 13.31
C ILE A 576 1.10 -32.71 14.25
N GLU A 577 1.51 -33.90 14.70
CA GLU A 577 2.66 -34.02 15.61
C GLU A 577 3.95 -33.52 14.97
N ARG A 578 4.18 -33.88 13.69
CA ARG A 578 5.34 -33.42 12.91
C ARG A 578 5.28 -31.91 12.65
N PHE A 579 4.08 -31.36 12.43
CA PHE A 579 3.86 -29.94 12.24
C PHE A 579 4.18 -29.15 13.52
N LEU A 580 3.66 -29.56 14.67
CA LEU A 580 3.90 -28.91 15.97
C LEU A 580 5.35 -29.09 16.45
N GLU A 581 5.98 -30.23 16.18
CA GLU A 581 7.40 -30.44 16.44
C GLU A 581 8.26 -29.46 15.65
N LEU A 582 7.97 -29.30 14.35
CA LEU A 582 8.67 -28.35 13.51
C LEU A 582 8.44 -26.90 13.97
N ALA A 583 7.21 -26.55 14.36
CA ALA A 583 6.88 -25.23 14.90
C ALA A 583 7.70 -24.91 16.15
N ARG A 584 7.80 -25.85 17.11
CA ARG A 584 8.65 -25.71 18.31
C ARG A 584 10.11 -25.51 17.96
N ARG A 585 10.65 -26.29 17.01
CA ARG A 585 12.05 -26.16 16.56
C ARG A 585 12.34 -24.82 15.91
N ARG A 586 11.36 -24.24 15.22
CA ARG A 586 11.44 -22.92 14.58
C ARG A 586 10.99 -21.79 15.51
N GLU A 587 10.66 -22.11 16.76
CA GLU A 587 10.16 -21.16 17.77
C GLU A 587 8.97 -20.34 17.28
N VAL A 588 8.03 -21.03 16.62
CA VAL A 588 6.76 -20.47 16.17
C VAL A 588 5.64 -21.07 17.03
N GLU A 589 4.77 -20.21 17.56
CA GLU A 589 3.58 -20.63 18.29
C GLU A 589 2.55 -21.15 17.28
N ALA A 590 2.09 -22.39 17.48
CA ALA A 590 1.11 -23.04 16.63
C ALA A 590 0.10 -23.82 17.49
N THR A 591 -1.19 -23.57 17.29
CA THR A 591 -2.25 -24.04 18.19
C THR A 591 -3.40 -24.65 17.40
N VAL A 592 -3.82 -25.85 17.78
CA VAL A 592 -5.01 -26.51 17.22
C VAL A 592 -6.26 -25.91 17.86
N LEU A 593 -7.06 -25.22 17.06
CA LEU A 593 -8.29 -24.55 17.51
C LEU A 593 -9.54 -25.41 17.29
N GLY A 594 -9.50 -26.35 16.35
CA GLY A 594 -10.68 -27.10 15.97
C GLY A 594 -10.47 -28.02 14.78
N ARG A 595 -11.54 -28.26 14.02
CA ARG A 595 -11.51 -29.10 12.81
C ARG A 595 -12.46 -28.58 11.74
N PHE A 596 -12.09 -28.78 10.49
CA PHE A 596 -12.99 -28.62 9.36
C PHE A 596 -13.97 -29.81 9.30
N THR A 597 -15.20 -29.53 8.91
CA THR A 597 -16.31 -30.49 8.85
C THR A 597 -17.04 -30.38 7.51
N ASP A 598 -18.07 -31.19 7.31
CA ASP A 598 -19.01 -31.15 6.17
C ASP A 598 -20.45 -30.84 6.62
N SER A 599 -20.60 -30.23 7.80
CA SER A 599 -21.90 -30.03 8.47
C SER A 599 -22.80 -28.96 7.84
N GLY A 600 -22.28 -28.16 6.91
CA GLY A 600 -22.91 -26.95 6.40
C GLY A 600 -22.93 -25.79 7.39
N ARG A 601 -22.17 -25.89 8.51
CA ARG A 601 -22.20 -24.92 9.61
C ARG A 601 -20.83 -24.35 9.90
N PHE A 602 -20.83 -23.09 10.32
CA PHE A 602 -19.74 -22.48 11.06
C PHE A 602 -20.10 -22.51 12.55
N HIS A 603 -19.54 -23.46 13.29
CA HIS A 603 -19.82 -23.70 14.71
C HIS A 603 -18.65 -23.22 15.56
N VAL A 604 -18.89 -22.24 16.42
CA VAL A 604 -17.87 -21.68 17.31
C VAL A 604 -18.27 -21.92 18.75
N ARG A 605 -17.33 -22.45 19.54
CA ARG A 605 -17.48 -22.70 20.97
C ARG A 605 -16.44 -21.92 21.77
N TYR A 606 -16.71 -21.77 23.06
CA TYR A 606 -15.76 -21.33 24.07
C TYR A 606 -15.81 -22.33 25.23
N GLY A 607 -14.87 -23.28 25.24
CA GLY A 607 -14.96 -24.46 26.09
C GLY A 607 -16.24 -25.23 25.76
N ASP A 608 -17.01 -25.63 26.76
CA ASP A 608 -18.23 -26.42 26.54
C ASP A 608 -19.44 -25.64 26.01
N ARG A 609 -19.34 -24.30 25.92
CA ARG A 609 -20.44 -23.43 25.50
C ARG A 609 -20.36 -23.10 24.02
N THR A 610 -21.45 -23.32 23.26
CA THR A 610 -21.60 -22.75 21.91
C THR A 610 -21.77 -21.23 22.00
N VAL A 611 -21.00 -20.48 21.21
CA VAL A 611 -21.08 -19.02 21.13
C VAL A 611 -21.55 -18.52 19.77
N ALA A 612 -21.36 -19.30 18.69
CA ALA A 612 -21.95 -19.00 17.38
C ALA A 612 -22.29 -20.29 16.62
N LEU A 613 -23.40 -20.27 15.89
CA LEU A 613 -23.82 -21.33 14.96
C LEU A 613 -24.57 -20.72 13.78
N VAL A 614 -23.89 -20.59 12.64
CA VAL A 614 -24.43 -19.97 11.42
C VAL A 614 -24.28 -20.89 10.22
N ASP A 615 -25.28 -20.90 9.33
CA ASP A 615 -25.20 -21.58 8.05
C ASP A 615 -24.14 -20.94 7.16
N LEU A 616 -23.23 -21.74 6.59
CA LEU A 616 -22.22 -21.21 5.67
C LEU A 616 -22.84 -20.54 4.44
N GLU A 617 -23.94 -21.09 3.93
CA GLU A 617 -24.65 -20.51 2.79
C GLU A 617 -25.20 -19.12 3.12
N PHE A 618 -25.80 -18.95 4.31
CA PHE A 618 -26.30 -17.64 4.72
C PHE A 618 -25.14 -16.65 4.94
N LEU A 619 -24.08 -17.08 5.64
CA LEU A 619 -22.92 -16.23 5.91
C LEU A 619 -22.30 -15.69 4.61
N HIS A 620 -22.23 -16.50 3.55
CA HIS A 620 -21.54 -16.11 2.31
C HIS A 620 -22.44 -15.59 1.20
N SER A 621 -23.71 -16.00 1.15
CA SER A 621 -24.66 -15.70 0.06
C SER A 621 -25.93 -14.98 0.54
N GLY A 622 -26.10 -14.74 1.84
CA GLY A 622 -27.29 -14.10 2.43
C GLY A 622 -27.34 -12.58 2.29
N LEU A 623 -26.25 -11.95 1.84
CA LEU A 623 -26.14 -10.50 1.67
C LEU A 623 -27.09 -9.99 0.56
N PRO A 624 -28.00 -9.04 0.86
CA PRO A 624 -28.83 -8.40 -0.16
C PRO A 624 -28.01 -7.62 -1.19
N ARG A 625 -28.47 -7.63 -2.45
CA ARG A 625 -27.75 -6.99 -3.55
C ARG A 625 -28.06 -5.49 -3.64
N MET A 626 -27.01 -4.67 -3.58
CA MET A 626 -27.12 -3.23 -3.80
C MET A 626 -27.58 -2.86 -5.22
N ARG A 627 -28.45 -1.85 -5.31
CA ARG A 627 -28.86 -1.19 -6.56
C ARG A 627 -28.48 0.28 -6.50
N LEU A 628 -27.72 0.75 -7.49
CA LEU A 628 -27.16 2.10 -7.51
C LEU A 628 -27.45 2.80 -8.83
N LYS A 629 -27.35 4.13 -8.82
CA LYS A 629 -27.51 4.98 -10.00
C LYS A 629 -26.27 5.84 -10.22
N ALA A 630 -25.80 5.87 -11.46
CA ALA A 630 -24.63 6.62 -11.88
C ALA A 630 -25.00 7.57 -13.03
N VAL A 631 -24.55 8.83 -12.96
CA VAL A 631 -24.85 9.83 -13.99
C VAL A 631 -23.59 10.58 -14.37
N TRP A 632 -23.09 10.33 -15.58
CA TRP A 632 -21.94 11.04 -16.13
C TRP A 632 -22.38 12.34 -16.80
N THR A 633 -21.74 13.44 -16.40
CA THR A 633 -21.80 14.73 -17.09
C THR A 633 -20.36 15.19 -17.27
N PRO A 634 -19.82 15.24 -18.50
CA PRO A 634 -18.43 15.63 -18.72
C PRO A 634 -18.13 17.01 -18.11
N PRO A 635 -17.09 17.14 -17.26
CA PRO A 635 -16.69 18.44 -16.74
C PRO A 635 -16.14 19.33 -17.88
N GLN A 636 -16.14 20.64 -17.66
CA GLN A 636 -15.63 21.63 -18.61
C GLN A 636 -14.65 22.58 -17.89
N PRO A 637 -13.48 22.08 -17.48
CA PRO A 637 -12.49 22.93 -16.83
C PRO A 637 -12.04 24.05 -17.77
N PRO A 638 -11.73 25.25 -17.23
CA PRO A 638 -11.23 26.36 -18.03
C PRO A 638 -9.82 26.10 -18.56
N GLU A 639 -9.47 26.76 -19.67
CA GLU A 639 -8.14 26.66 -20.28
C GLU A 639 -7.11 27.55 -19.55
N PRO A 640 -5.84 27.09 -19.45
CA PRO A 640 -4.74 27.92 -18.96
C PRO A 640 -4.41 29.05 -19.95
N HIS A 641 -3.84 30.14 -19.43
CA HIS A 641 -3.38 31.26 -20.26
C HIS A 641 -1.99 30.97 -20.84
N LEU A 642 -1.94 30.30 -21.99
CA LEU A 642 -0.68 29.96 -22.66
C LEU A 642 0.11 31.20 -23.13
N ALA A 643 -0.57 32.29 -23.47
CA ALA A 643 0.10 33.52 -23.90
C ALA A 643 0.99 34.15 -22.82
N SER A 644 0.70 33.89 -21.54
CA SER A 644 1.49 34.36 -20.39
C SER A 644 2.44 33.29 -19.84
N ALA A 645 2.62 32.18 -20.56
CA ALA A 645 3.57 31.15 -20.16
C ALA A 645 5.00 31.71 -20.13
N PRO A 646 5.80 31.39 -19.10
CA PRO A 646 7.19 31.77 -19.07
C PRO A 646 7.98 31.05 -20.19
N PRO A 647 9.11 31.61 -20.65
CA PRO A 647 9.97 30.94 -21.61
C PRO A 647 10.42 29.55 -21.13
N VAL A 648 10.67 28.63 -22.05
CA VAL A 648 11.11 27.24 -21.75
C VAL A 648 12.33 27.20 -20.82
N ALA A 649 13.28 28.12 -21.01
CA ALA A 649 14.47 28.27 -20.16
C ALA A 649 14.17 28.55 -18.68
N VAL A 650 12.98 29.05 -18.35
CA VAL A 650 12.49 29.26 -16.99
C VAL A 650 11.55 28.13 -16.57
N ALA A 651 10.60 27.78 -17.46
CA ALA A 651 9.58 26.78 -17.16
C ALA A 651 10.15 25.40 -16.84
N LEU A 652 11.17 24.93 -17.59
CA LEU A 652 11.73 23.58 -17.37
C LEU A 652 12.41 23.44 -15.99
N PRO A 653 13.34 24.34 -15.57
CA PRO A 653 13.90 24.30 -14.22
C PRO A 653 12.86 24.42 -13.10
N ASP A 654 11.79 25.19 -13.29
CA ASP A 654 10.73 25.32 -12.29
C ASP A 654 9.88 24.05 -12.18
N LEU A 655 9.48 23.47 -13.32
CA LEU A 655 8.78 22.18 -13.36
C LEU A 655 9.63 21.05 -12.76
N LEU A 656 10.95 21.04 -12.97
CA LEU A 656 11.83 20.05 -12.34
C LEU A 656 11.81 20.14 -10.80
N ALA A 657 11.50 21.29 -10.23
CA ALA A 657 11.39 21.49 -8.79
C ALA A 657 9.98 21.23 -8.23
N GLU A 658 8.98 20.98 -9.08
CA GLU A 658 7.61 20.71 -8.65
C GLU A 658 7.48 19.39 -7.89
N LEU A 659 6.59 19.35 -6.88
CA LEU A 659 6.48 18.22 -5.95
C LEU A 659 6.26 16.86 -6.63
N ASN A 660 5.50 16.84 -7.73
CA ASN A 660 5.18 15.63 -8.49
C ASN A 660 6.21 15.26 -9.55
N LEU A 661 7.27 16.05 -9.71
CA LEU A 661 8.26 15.94 -10.78
C LEU A 661 9.70 15.83 -10.25
N CYS A 662 9.98 16.45 -9.10
CA CYS A 662 11.27 16.48 -8.41
C CYS A 662 11.74 15.11 -7.90
N SER A 663 12.99 15.04 -7.41
CA SER A 663 13.57 13.79 -6.92
C SER A 663 13.04 13.41 -5.54
N ILE A 664 12.66 12.13 -5.38
CA ILE A 664 12.27 11.53 -4.08
C ILE A 664 13.39 10.66 -3.48
N GLU A 665 14.59 10.69 -4.07
CA GLU A 665 15.72 9.80 -3.78
C GLU A 665 16.04 9.67 -2.29
N LYS A 666 16.05 10.78 -1.56
CA LYS A 666 16.50 10.84 -0.16
C LYS A 666 15.75 9.88 0.76
N LYS A 667 14.44 9.77 0.60
CA LYS A 667 13.62 8.82 1.37
C LYS A 667 13.67 7.43 0.79
N SER A 668 13.57 7.31 -0.53
CA SER A 668 13.59 6.01 -1.19
C SER A 668 14.85 5.20 -0.89
N ARG A 669 16.01 5.85 -0.68
CA ARG A 669 17.26 5.17 -0.31
C ARG A 669 17.27 4.50 1.06
N GLN A 670 16.27 4.76 1.91
CA GLN A 670 16.17 4.15 3.24
C GLN A 670 15.55 2.75 3.20
N TYR A 671 14.91 2.39 2.09
CA TYR A 671 14.39 1.06 1.82
C TYR A 671 15.55 0.13 1.44
N ASP A 672 15.53 -1.11 1.91
CA ASP A 672 16.45 -2.12 1.41
C ASP A 672 16.06 -2.49 -0.03
N HIS A 673 17.03 -2.47 -0.95
CA HIS A 673 16.83 -2.79 -2.36
C HIS A 673 17.65 -4.00 -2.83
N GLU A 674 18.40 -4.64 -1.93
CA GLU A 674 19.50 -5.53 -2.29
C GLU A 674 19.46 -6.86 -1.54
N VAL A 675 18.68 -7.00 -0.46
CA VAL A 675 18.55 -8.26 0.25
C VAL A 675 18.14 -9.36 -0.73
N LYS A 676 18.81 -10.52 -0.62
CA LYS A 676 18.83 -11.66 -1.56
C LYS A 676 19.67 -11.50 -2.82
N GLY A 677 20.13 -10.31 -3.19
CA GLY A 677 21.06 -10.11 -4.31
C GLY A 677 20.48 -10.50 -5.68
N LEU A 678 19.17 -10.32 -5.88
CA LEU A 678 18.47 -10.64 -7.14
C LEU A 678 18.17 -9.40 -8.01
N THR A 679 18.43 -8.19 -7.51
CA THR A 679 18.12 -6.94 -8.22
C THR A 679 19.06 -6.72 -9.40
N VAL A 680 18.51 -6.46 -10.59
CA VAL A 680 19.26 -6.17 -11.83
C VAL A 680 19.13 -4.70 -12.20
N VAL A 681 17.91 -4.25 -12.53
CA VAL A 681 17.61 -2.83 -12.70
C VAL A 681 17.11 -2.31 -11.36
N LYS A 682 17.95 -1.49 -10.73
CA LYS A 682 17.72 -0.92 -9.41
C LYS A 682 16.67 0.20 -9.48
N PRO A 683 16.04 0.56 -8.35
CA PRO A 683 15.10 1.68 -8.27
C PRO A 683 15.66 3.01 -8.81
N PHE A 684 16.97 3.20 -8.72
CA PHE A 684 17.68 4.34 -9.28
C PHE A 684 18.80 3.87 -10.21
N VAL A 685 18.92 4.54 -11.35
CA VAL A 685 19.84 4.25 -12.46
C VAL A 685 20.63 5.51 -12.83
N GLY A 686 21.45 5.41 -13.88
CA GLY A 686 22.38 6.46 -14.27
C GLY A 686 23.75 6.31 -13.62
N LEU A 687 24.68 7.18 -14.02
CA LEU A 687 26.09 7.13 -13.63
C LEU A 687 26.29 7.12 -12.10
N TYR A 688 25.42 7.83 -11.36
CA TYR A 688 25.46 7.91 -9.89
C TYR A 688 24.31 7.15 -9.21
N ASN A 689 23.53 6.37 -9.95
CA ASN A 689 22.32 5.70 -9.46
C ASN A 689 21.40 6.66 -8.70
N ASP A 690 21.13 7.85 -9.25
CA ASP A 690 20.38 8.92 -8.59
C ASP A 690 19.15 9.41 -9.36
N VAL A 691 18.79 8.71 -10.45
CA VAL A 691 17.57 8.98 -11.23
C VAL A 691 16.65 7.76 -11.20
N PRO A 692 15.36 7.89 -10.84
CA PRO A 692 14.43 6.78 -10.81
C PRO A 692 14.38 6.01 -12.13
N SER A 693 14.53 4.69 -12.09
CA SER A 693 14.33 3.80 -13.24
C SER A 693 12.89 3.85 -13.74
N ASP A 694 12.63 3.49 -15.00
CA ASP A 694 11.26 3.30 -15.50
C ASP A 694 10.58 2.04 -14.95
N ALA A 695 11.33 0.98 -14.71
CA ALA A 695 10.86 -0.25 -14.09
C ALA A 695 12.01 -0.89 -13.32
N SER A 696 11.68 -1.72 -12.34
CA SER A 696 12.68 -2.56 -11.67
C SER A 696 12.68 -3.96 -12.29
N VAL A 697 13.87 -4.56 -12.39
CA VAL A 697 14.07 -5.90 -12.94
C VAL A 697 14.81 -6.74 -11.92
N PHE A 698 14.29 -7.92 -11.63
CA PHE A 698 14.86 -8.87 -10.67
C PHE A 698 15.05 -10.24 -11.31
N LEU A 699 16.13 -10.94 -10.99
CA LEU A 699 16.25 -12.37 -11.27
C LEU A 699 15.19 -13.16 -10.49
N ALA A 700 14.60 -14.17 -11.12
CA ALA A 700 13.65 -15.06 -10.44
C ALA A 700 14.35 -16.09 -9.52
N ASP A 701 15.54 -16.55 -9.91
CA ASP A 701 16.40 -17.44 -9.12
C ASP A 701 17.89 -17.18 -9.43
N TYR A 702 18.79 -17.81 -8.68
CA TYR A 702 20.24 -17.60 -8.80
C TYR A 702 20.90 -18.33 -9.98
N ASP A 703 20.21 -19.29 -10.59
CA ASP A 703 20.78 -20.19 -11.61
C ASP A 703 20.31 -19.84 -13.04
N GLY A 704 19.27 -19.02 -13.16
CA GLY A 704 18.63 -18.62 -14.40
C GLY A 704 18.97 -17.20 -14.84
N LEU A 705 18.42 -16.82 -16.01
CA LEU A 705 18.50 -15.47 -16.57
C LEU A 705 17.12 -14.82 -16.75
N ASP A 706 16.04 -15.55 -16.43
CA ASP A 706 14.70 -15.01 -16.50
C ASP A 706 14.53 -13.88 -15.47
N GLY A 707 13.99 -12.76 -15.93
CA GLY A 707 13.75 -11.55 -15.15
C GLY A 707 12.27 -11.30 -14.88
N ILE A 708 11.98 -10.85 -13.66
CA ILE A 708 10.69 -10.30 -13.23
C ILE A 708 10.77 -8.80 -13.38
N VAL A 709 9.93 -8.22 -14.25
CA VAL A 709 9.84 -6.77 -14.46
C VAL A 709 8.62 -6.23 -13.72
N LEU A 710 8.82 -5.20 -12.91
CA LEU A 710 7.76 -4.50 -12.18
C LEU A 710 7.72 -3.03 -12.59
N ALA A 711 6.54 -2.57 -12.98
CA ALA A 711 6.27 -1.19 -13.31
C ALA A 711 4.85 -0.80 -12.92
N GLU A 712 4.58 0.50 -12.90
CA GLU A 712 3.32 1.04 -12.46
C GLU A 712 2.96 2.34 -13.18
N GLY A 713 1.66 2.66 -13.20
CA GLY A 713 1.12 3.90 -13.73
C GLY A 713 0.13 4.49 -12.74
N ILE A 714 0.27 5.80 -12.47
CA ILE A 714 -0.66 6.57 -11.65
C ILE A 714 -0.65 8.06 -12.05
N ASN A 715 -1.84 8.62 -12.29
CA ASN A 715 -2.01 10.06 -12.47
C ASN A 715 -3.44 10.50 -12.11
N PRO A 716 -3.73 10.81 -10.84
CA PRO A 716 -5.08 11.17 -10.41
C PRO A 716 -5.56 12.51 -10.98
N HIS A 717 -4.68 13.40 -11.44
CA HIS A 717 -5.07 14.71 -11.96
C HIS A 717 -5.90 14.63 -13.25
N TYR A 718 -5.77 13.55 -14.02
CA TYR A 718 -6.62 13.34 -15.20
C TYR A 718 -8.08 13.02 -14.83
N SER A 719 -8.34 12.58 -13.59
CA SER A 719 -9.70 12.32 -13.09
C SER A 719 -10.56 13.58 -13.00
N ASP A 720 -9.93 14.76 -12.88
CA ASP A 720 -10.60 16.06 -12.87
C ASP A 720 -11.23 16.39 -14.22
N VAL A 721 -10.81 15.70 -15.29
CA VAL A 721 -11.34 15.84 -16.65
C VAL A 721 -12.14 14.60 -17.05
N ASP A 722 -11.53 13.41 -17.02
CA ASP A 722 -12.19 12.16 -17.40
C ASP A 722 -11.45 10.92 -16.86
N THR A 723 -12.11 10.14 -16.01
CA THR A 723 -11.54 8.92 -15.45
C THR A 723 -11.36 7.80 -16.47
N TYR A 724 -12.07 7.79 -17.60
CA TYR A 724 -11.81 6.84 -18.69
C TYR A 724 -10.41 7.08 -19.27
N HIS A 725 -10.10 8.33 -19.60
CA HIS A 725 -8.80 8.71 -20.16
C HIS A 725 -7.66 8.72 -19.12
N MET A 726 -7.99 8.95 -17.84
CA MET A 726 -7.06 8.67 -16.74
C MET A 726 -6.58 7.22 -16.78
N VAL A 727 -7.52 6.26 -16.77
CA VAL A 727 -7.18 4.84 -16.75
C VAL A 727 -6.44 4.42 -18.02
N ALA A 728 -6.90 4.87 -19.19
CA ALA A 728 -6.22 4.62 -20.46
C ALA A 728 -4.73 5.01 -20.38
N SER A 729 -4.44 6.22 -19.89
CA SER A 729 -3.10 6.79 -19.83
C SER A 729 -2.20 6.06 -18.83
N ILE A 730 -2.72 5.66 -17.67
CA ILE A 730 -1.90 4.94 -16.67
C ILE A 730 -1.61 3.49 -17.07
N VAL A 731 -2.54 2.82 -17.78
CA VAL A 731 -2.30 1.49 -18.36
C VAL A 731 -1.20 1.58 -19.42
N ASP A 732 -1.32 2.53 -20.36
CA ASP A 732 -0.29 2.80 -21.37
C ASP A 732 1.08 3.12 -20.74
N LEU A 733 1.12 3.97 -19.71
CA LEU A 733 2.37 4.33 -19.02
C LEU A 733 3.04 3.12 -18.34
N ALA A 734 2.28 2.29 -17.62
CA ALA A 734 2.83 1.11 -16.95
C ALA A 734 3.43 0.12 -17.96
N LEU A 735 2.74 -0.10 -19.08
CA LEU A 735 3.22 -0.98 -20.15
C LEU A 735 4.46 -0.42 -20.86
N ARG A 736 4.48 0.88 -21.16
CA ARG A 736 5.65 1.52 -21.76
C ARG A 736 6.87 1.44 -20.85
N ARG A 737 6.69 1.67 -19.56
CA ARG A 737 7.76 1.54 -18.56
C ARG A 737 8.34 0.14 -18.52
N ALA A 738 7.47 -0.89 -18.46
CA ALA A 738 7.91 -2.27 -18.49
C ALA A 738 8.68 -2.60 -19.79
N VAL A 739 8.11 -2.25 -20.95
CA VAL A 739 8.72 -2.51 -22.26
C VAL A 739 10.05 -1.76 -22.44
N ALA A 740 10.16 -0.51 -21.96
CA ALA A 740 11.40 0.27 -22.02
C ALA A 740 12.59 -0.42 -21.32
N THR A 741 12.32 -1.33 -20.38
CA THR A 741 13.35 -2.11 -19.68
C THR A 741 13.56 -3.52 -20.23
N GLY A 742 12.80 -3.92 -21.27
CA GLY A 742 12.93 -5.22 -21.93
C GLY A 742 11.86 -6.26 -21.58
N ALA A 743 10.72 -5.85 -21.00
CA ALA A 743 9.61 -6.77 -20.74
C ALA A 743 9.02 -7.36 -22.02
N ARG A 744 8.64 -8.64 -21.95
CA ARG A 744 7.88 -9.34 -22.99
C ARG A 744 6.43 -8.91 -22.98
N LEU A 745 5.96 -8.30 -24.07
CA LEU A 745 4.58 -7.83 -24.19
C LEU A 745 3.53 -8.97 -24.12
N ASP A 746 3.87 -10.18 -24.57
CA ASP A 746 2.98 -11.35 -24.58
C ASP A 746 2.90 -12.08 -23.23
N HIS A 747 3.64 -11.59 -22.22
CA HIS A 747 3.68 -12.16 -20.88
C HIS A 747 3.72 -11.04 -19.82
N ILE A 748 2.67 -10.22 -19.82
CA ILE A 748 2.42 -9.15 -18.85
C ILE A 748 1.05 -9.35 -18.22
N ALA A 749 0.96 -9.24 -16.90
CA ALA A 749 -0.30 -9.21 -16.16
C ALA A 749 -0.44 -7.89 -15.40
N GLY A 750 -1.68 -7.41 -15.27
CA GLY A 750 -2.04 -6.17 -14.61
C GLY A 750 -2.72 -6.37 -13.25
N LEU A 751 -2.60 -5.35 -12.39
CA LEU A 751 -3.33 -5.22 -11.14
C LEU A 751 -4.02 -3.85 -11.05
N ASP A 752 -5.26 -3.85 -10.56
CA ASP A 752 -6.10 -2.66 -10.41
C ASP A 752 -6.37 -2.31 -8.94
N ASN A 753 -5.82 -1.19 -8.46
CA ASN A 753 -5.95 -0.74 -7.08
C ASN A 753 -6.70 0.59 -6.99
N PHE A 754 -8.03 0.52 -6.83
CA PHE A 754 -8.93 1.66 -6.76
C PHE A 754 -8.90 2.33 -5.39
N CYS A 755 -8.75 3.65 -5.35
CA CYS A 755 -9.02 4.49 -4.19
C CYS A 755 -10.00 5.58 -4.61
N TRP A 756 -11.23 5.49 -4.11
CA TRP A 756 -12.32 6.36 -4.56
C TRP A 756 -12.93 7.15 -3.40
N PRO A 757 -13.34 8.41 -3.63
CA PRO A 757 -14.28 9.07 -2.72
C PRO A 757 -15.62 8.33 -2.73
N ASP A 758 -16.44 8.54 -1.71
CA ASP A 758 -17.73 7.88 -1.55
C ASP A 758 -18.60 8.01 -2.82
N PRO A 759 -18.86 6.90 -3.55
CA PRO A 759 -19.63 6.94 -4.78
C PRO A 759 -21.14 6.77 -4.52
N VAL A 760 -21.59 6.63 -3.27
CA VAL A 760 -23.00 6.39 -2.97
C VAL A 760 -23.69 7.71 -2.64
N GLN A 761 -24.75 8.05 -3.39
CA GLN A 761 -25.50 9.29 -3.14
C GLN A 761 -26.21 9.24 -1.78
N SER A 762 -26.02 10.28 -0.99
CA SER A 762 -26.66 10.47 0.31
C SER A 762 -26.72 11.97 0.65
N PRO A 763 -27.41 12.41 1.73
CA PRO A 763 -27.34 13.80 2.17
C PRO A 763 -25.91 14.31 2.45
N LYS A 764 -24.99 13.41 2.83
CA LYS A 764 -23.56 13.72 3.06
C LYS A 764 -22.70 13.66 1.79
N THR A 765 -23.22 13.05 0.73
CA THR A 765 -22.55 12.84 -0.55
C THR A 765 -23.53 13.16 -1.68
N PRO A 766 -23.93 14.44 -1.84
CA PRO A 766 -24.94 14.83 -2.82
C PRO A 766 -24.47 14.59 -4.27
N ASP A 767 -23.16 14.54 -4.51
CA ASP A 767 -22.51 14.28 -5.79
C ASP A 767 -22.22 12.79 -6.05
N GLY A 768 -22.72 11.87 -5.22
CA GLY A 768 -22.42 10.43 -5.31
C GLY A 768 -22.70 9.81 -6.69
N HIS A 769 -23.78 10.20 -7.37
CA HIS A 769 -24.07 9.72 -8.74
C HIS A 769 -22.96 10.04 -9.75
N TYR A 770 -22.31 11.20 -9.61
CA TYR A 770 -21.20 11.59 -10.48
C TYR A 770 -19.92 10.84 -10.13
N LYS A 771 -19.63 10.68 -8.82
CA LYS A 771 -18.49 9.88 -8.33
C LYS A 771 -18.60 8.41 -8.73
N LEU A 772 -19.81 7.83 -8.69
CA LEU A 772 -20.06 6.47 -9.21
C LEU A 772 -19.92 6.40 -10.73
N ALA A 773 -20.35 7.43 -11.46
CA ALA A 773 -20.14 7.49 -12.91
C ALA A 773 -18.65 7.55 -13.27
N GLN A 774 -17.84 8.29 -12.51
CA GLN A 774 -16.38 8.25 -12.64
C GLN A 774 -15.84 6.83 -12.44
N LEU A 775 -16.35 6.09 -11.44
CA LEU A 775 -15.93 4.70 -11.17
C LEU A 775 -16.29 3.76 -12.32
N VAL A 776 -17.50 3.90 -12.87
CA VAL A 776 -17.96 3.15 -14.05
C VAL A 776 -17.02 3.40 -15.24
N ARG A 777 -16.71 4.66 -15.53
CA ARG A 777 -15.82 5.04 -16.64
C ARG A 777 -14.40 4.50 -16.50
N ALA A 778 -13.86 4.51 -15.28
CA ALA A 778 -12.56 3.93 -14.99
C ALA A 778 -12.54 2.42 -15.28
N ASN A 779 -13.58 1.69 -14.87
CA ASN A 779 -13.72 0.26 -15.15
C ASN A 779 -13.92 -0.03 -16.64
N MET A 780 -14.70 0.78 -17.37
CA MET A 780 -14.84 0.66 -18.83
C MET A 780 -13.48 0.74 -19.54
N ALA A 781 -12.66 1.74 -19.17
CA ALA A 781 -11.32 1.89 -19.73
C ALA A 781 -10.40 0.72 -19.36
N LEU A 782 -10.47 0.19 -18.13
CA LEU A 782 -9.70 -1.01 -17.77
C LEU A 782 -10.01 -2.16 -18.74
N TYR A 783 -11.29 -2.46 -18.97
CA TYR A 783 -11.68 -3.50 -19.91
C TYR A 783 -11.17 -3.21 -21.33
N ASP A 784 -11.46 -2.02 -21.86
CA ASP A 784 -11.14 -1.68 -23.26
C ASP A 784 -9.63 -1.74 -23.54
N PHE A 785 -8.80 -1.19 -22.64
CA PHE A 785 -7.35 -1.13 -22.87
C PHE A 785 -6.64 -2.43 -22.47
N CYS A 786 -7.03 -3.10 -21.39
CA CYS A 786 -6.43 -4.39 -21.01
C CYS A 786 -6.68 -5.45 -22.07
N THR A 787 -7.91 -5.56 -22.59
CA THR A 787 -8.23 -6.49 -23.68
C THR A 787 -7.53 -6.11 -24.99
N ALA A 788 -7.47 -4.82 -25.33
CA ALA A 788 -6.76 -4.37 -26.53
C ALA A 788 -5.25 -4.68 -26.47
N PHE A 789 -4.61 -4.45 -25.32
CA PHE A 789 -3.18 -4.72 -25.14
C PHE A 789 -2.86 -6.21 -24.94
N GLY A 790 -3.84 -7.03 -24.54
CA GLY A 790 -3.63 -8.44 -24.21
C GLY A 790 -3.08 -8.65 -22.81
N VAL A 791 -3.47 -7.80 -21.86
CA VAL A 791 -2.96 -7.77 -20.48
C VAL A 791 -4.07 -8.22 -19.53
N PRO A 792 -4.09 -9.48 -19.08
CA PRO A 792 -5.09 -9.95 -18.12
C PRO A 792 -4.90 -9.30 -16.75
N LEU A 793 -6.00 -9.05 -16.05
CA LEU A 793 -6.01 -8.61 -14.66
C LEU A 793 -5.97 -9.85 -13.76
N ILE A 794 -4.94 -9.96 -12.92
CA ILE A 794 -4.73 -11.15 -12.07
C ILE A 794 -5.12 -10.92 -10.61
N SER A 795 -5.09 -9.68 -10.16
CA SER A 795 -5.37 -9.29 -8.78
C SER A 795 -5.74 -7.81 -8.74
N GLY A 796 -6.38 -7.36 -7.66
CA GLY A 796 -6.70 -5.96 -7.45
C GLY A 796 -7.18 -5.71 -6.02
N LYS A 797 -7.58 -4.46 -5.76
CA LYS A 797 -8.24 -4.04 -4.53
C LYS A 797 -9.04 -2.77 -4.79
N ASP A 798 -10.11 -2.59 -4.03
CA ASP A 798 -10.82 -1.34 -3.96
C ASP A 798 -10.91 -0.82 -2.52
N SER A 799 -10.63 0.47 -2.36
CA SER A 799 -10.83 1.25 -1.16
C SER A 799 -11.84 2.34 -1.49
N MET A 800 -13.09 2.14 -1.06
CA MET A 800 -14.16 3.13 -1.19
C MET A 800 -14.19 4.01 0.07
N LYS A 801 -14.88 5.15 0.02
CA LYS A 801 -15.03 6.09 1.16
C LYS A 801 -13.74 6.81 1.57
N ASN A 802 -12.91 7.21 0.61
CA ASN A 802 -11.75 8.06 0.89
C ASN A 802 -12.15 9.54 1.01
N ASP A 803 -12.94 9.83 2.05
CA ASP A 803 -13.39 11.16 2.43
C ASP A 803 -13.06 11.42 3.90
N SER A 804 -12.94 12.70 4.26
CA SER A 804 -12.80 13.14 5.64
C SER A 804 -13.75 14.30 5.90
N THR A 805 -14.59 14.17 6.93
CA THR A 805 -15.55 15.21 7.34
C THR A 805 -15.18 15.71 8.73
N ARG A 806 -14.55 16.88 8.83
CA ARG A 806 -14.10 17.48 10.10
C ARG A 806 -14.32 18.98 10.13
N GLY A 807 -14.73 19.51 11.27
CA GLY A 807 -15.04 20.95 11.42
C GLY A 807 -16.15 21.45 10.48
N GLY A 808 -17.05 20.57 10.01
CA GLY A 808 -18.09 20.90 9.03
C GLY A 808 -17.63 20.95 7.57
N VAL A 809 -16.34 20.71 7.30
CA VAL A 809 -15.77 20.63 5.95
C VAL A 809 -15.57 19.18 5.55
N LYS A 810 -16.02 18.82 4.35
CA LYS A 810 -15.76 17.52 3.73
C LYS A 810 -14.68 17.66 2.66
N ILE A 811 -13.60 16.89 2.80
CA ILE A 811 -12.52 16.80 1.83
C ILE A 811 -12.58 15.41 1.19
N SER A 812 -12.82 15.37 -0.12
CA SER A 812 -12.79 14.15 -0.93
C SER A 812 -11.46 14.06 -1.68
N ILE A 813 -10.83 12.89 -1.71
CA ILE A 813 -9.68 12.65 -2.60
C ILE A 813 -10.12 12.77 -4.08
N PRO A 814 -9.22 13.08 -5.02
CA PRO A 814 -9.48 12.80 -6.42
C PRO A 814 -9.65 11.28 -6.63
N PRO A 815 -10.56 10.86 -7.51
CA PRO A 815 -10.58 9.48 -7.97
C PRO A 815 -9.18 9.01 -8.41
N THR A 816 -8.69 7.95 -7.78
CA THR A 816 -7.31 7.48 -7.96
C THR A 816 -7.31 6.00 -8.29
N LEU A 817 -6.63 5.61 -9.38
CA LEU A 817 -6.34 4.22 -9.70
C LEU A 817 -4.83 4.07 -9.84
N LEU A 818 -4.25 3.14 -9.09
CA LEU A 818 -2.92 2.61 -9.34
C LEU A 818 -3.07 1.39 -10.26
N PHE A 819 -2.40 1.42 -11.41
CA PHE A 819 -2.28 0.26 -12.29
C PHE A 819 -0.86 -0.29 -12.20
N SER A 820 -0.69 -1.49 -11.66
CA SER A 820 0.62 -2.14 -11.55
C SER A 820 0.74 -3.27 -12.57
N VAL A 821 1.95 -3.53 -13.06
CA VAL A 821 2.22 -4.64 -13.96
C VAL A 821 3.36 -5.53 -13.45
N ILE A 822 3.21 -6.83 -13.68
CA ILE A 822 4.27 -7.82 -13.56
C ILE A 822 4.48 -8.48 -14.91
N ALA A 823 5.72 -8.54 -15.37
CA ALA A 823 6.06 -9.07 -16.69
C ALA A 823 7.29 -9.97 -16.65
N LYS A 824 7.37 -10.86 -17.65
CA LYS A 824 8.55 -11.69 -17.88
C LYS A 824 9.56 -11.00 -18.79
N MET A 825 10.84 -11.22 -18.50
CA MET A 825 11.98 -11.02 -19.39
C MET A 825 12.75 -12.34 -19.47
N ASP A 826 13.21 -12.77 -20.65
CA ASP A 826 13.92 -14.07 -20.77
C ASP A 826 15.41 -13.99 -20.42
N ASP A 827 16.01 -12.80 -20.57
CA ASP A 827 17.45 -12.61 -20.32
C ASP A 827 17.71 -11.21 -19.76
N VAL A 828 17.88 -11.13 -18.44
CA VAL A 828 18.15 -9.88 -17.71
C VAL A 828 19.37 -9.11 -18.19
N ARG A 829 20.33 -9.74 -18.90
CA ARG A 829 21.52 -9.07 -19.45
C ARG A 829 21.19 -8.09 -20.57
N LYS A 830 19.99 -8.20 -21.14
CA LYS A 830 19.47 -7.28 -22.16
C LYS A 830 18.66 -6.13 -21.56
N ALA A 831 18.61 -5.99 -20.24
CA ALA A 831 17.79 -4.96 -19.61
C ALA A 831 18.35 -3.57 -19.96
N VAL A 832 17.46 -2.67 -20.36
CA VAL A 832 17.81 -1.30 -20.77
C VAL A 832 17.40 -0.34 -19.67
N THR A 833 18.21 0.69 -19.44
CA THR A 833 17.92 1.78 -18.51
C THR A 833 17.82 3.11 -19.24
N MET A 834 17.27 4.13 -18.58
CA MET A 834 16.95 5.39 -19.24
C MET A 834 18.15 6.29 -19.49
N ASP A 835 19.26 6.12 -18.79
CA ASP A 835 20.41 7.02 -18.88
C ASP A 835 21.14 6.91 -20.22
N ALA A 836 21.42 8.06 -20.84
CA ALA A 836 22.26 8.13 -22.03
C ALA A 836 23.64 7.52 -21.74
N LYS A 837 24.10 6.59 -22.60
CA LYS A 837 25.31 5.79 -22.33
C LYS A 837 26.54 6.33 -23.04
N CYS A 838 26.39 6.80 -24.27
CA CYS A 838 27.50 7.23 -25.13
C CYS A 838 27.22 8.61 -25.71
N ALA A 839 28.26 9.45 -25.81
CA ALA A 839 28.20 10.68 -26.61
C ALA A 839 28.18 10.34 -28.11
N GLY A 840 27.43 11.11 -28.90
CA GLY A 840 27.25 10.88 -30.33
C GLY A 840 26.16 9.85 -30.69
N ASP A 841 25.51 9.24 -29.70
CA ASP A 841 24.29 8.47 -29.95
C ASP A 841 23.19 9.38 -30.49
N LEU A 842 22.42 8.87 -31.44
CA LEU A 842 21.28 9.56 -31.99
C LEU A 842 20.11 9.49 -31.01
N VAL A 843 19.45 10.61 -30.78
CA VAL A 843 18.28 10.72 -29.90
C VAL A 843 17.02 10.66 -30.75
N TYR A 844 16.16 9.69 -30.49
CA TYR A 844 14.89 9.50 -31.16
C TYR A 844 13.72 9.73 -30.22
N VAL A 845 12.63 10.25 -30.79
CA VAL A 845 11.29 10.18 -30.19
C VAL A 845 10.44 9.24 -31.02
N VAL A 846 9.86 8.24 -30.36
CA VAL A 846 8.83 7.36 -30.92
C VAL A 846 7.48 7.82 -30.38
N GLY A 847 6.47 7.90 -31.24
CA GLY A 847 5.14 8.40 -30.92
C GLY A 847 4.98 9.91 -31.18
N GLU A 848 3.72 10.36 -31.19
CA GLU A 848 3.36 11.74 -31.54
C GLU A 848 3.01 12.57 -30.31
N THR A 849 3.30 13.87 -30.38
CA THR A 849 2.83 14.85 -29.40
C THR A 849 1.60 15.58 -29.92
N LYS A 850 0.57 15.69 -29.07
CA LYS A 850 -0.67 16.42 -29.32
C LYS A 850 -0.83 17.55 -28.28
N PRO A 851 -1.67 18.57 -28.51
CA PRO A 851 -1.90 19.66 -27.54
C PRO A 851 -2.79 19.21 -26.37
N GLU A 852 -2.37 18.17 -25.65
CA GLU A 852 -3.13 17.49 -24.59
C GLU A 852 -2.61 17.89 -23.20
N LEU A 853 -3.01 19.08 -22.74
CA LEU A 853 -2.58 19.65 -21.46
C LEU A 853 -3.54 19.35 -20.29
N GLY A 854 -4.69 18.71 -20.54
CA GLY A 854 -5.75 18.47 -19.56
C GLY A 854 -5.25 17.70 -18.34
N GLY A 855 -5.24 18.35 -17.17
CA GLY A 855 -4.75 17.78 -15.92
C GLY A 855 -3.23 17.58 -15.85
N SER A 856 -2.47 18.03 -16.85
CA SER A 856 -1.00 17.93 -16.87
C SER A 856 -0.34 18.76 -15.77
N GLU A 857 0.86 18.38 -15.36
CA GLU A 857 1.63 19.18 -14.39
C GLU A 857 1.93 20.59 -14.94
N TYR A 858 2.09 20.73 -16.27
CA TYR A 858 2.30 22.05 -16.89
C TYR A 858 1.07 22.94 -16.85
N ALA A 859 -0.12 22.43 -17.16
CA ALA A 859 -1.35 23.21 -17.03
C ALA A 859 -1.59 23.64 -15.58
N ARG A 860 -1.35 22.74 -14.62
CA ARG A 860 -1.45 23.04 -13.19
C ARG A 860 -0.43 24.07 -12.74
N TYR A 861 0.81 23.97 -13.21
CA TYR A 861 1.87 24.97 -12.99
C TYR A 861 1.45 26.36 -13.49
N LEU A 862 0.96 26.46 -14.74
CA LEU A 862 0.46 27.73 -15.30
C LEU A 862 -0.76 28.26 -14.56
N GLY A 863 -1.68 27.37 -14.15
CA GLY A 863 -2.84 27.71 -13.33
C GLY A 863 -2.42 28.36 -12.01
N ARG A 864 -1.51 27.75 -11.25
CA ARG A 864 -0.98 28.33 -10.01
C ARG A 864 -0.22 29.65 -10.25
N LEU A 865 0.65 29.69 -11.26
CA LEU A 865 1.44 30.88 -11.58
C LEU A 865 0.56 32.09 -11.90
N SER A 866 -0.60 31.86 -12.53
CA SER A 866 -1.59 32.90 -12.86
C SER A 866 -2.62 33.16 -11.76
N GLY A 867 -2.54 32.49 -10.61
CA GLY A 867 -3.51 32.62 -9.51
C GLY A 867 -4.86 31.94 -9.79
N HIS A 868 -4.92 31.03 -10.74
CA HIS A 868 -6.11 30.32 -11.22
C HIS A 868 -5.89 28.80 -11.28
N PRO A 869 -5.74 28.11 -10.13
CA PRO A 869 -5.46 26.67 -10.07
C PRO A 869 -6.54 25.79 -10.70
N GLU A 870 -7.75 26.30 -10.91
CA GLU A 870 -8.84 25.62 -11.62
C GLU A 870 -8.62 25.49 -13.14
N ARG A 871 -7.65 26.22 -13.71
CA ARG A 871 -7.36 26.23 -15.16
C ARG A 871 -6.46 25.08 -15.58
N ILE A 872 -7.03 23.89 -15.58
CA ILE A 872 -6.31 22.64 -15.85
C ILE A 872 -6.43 22.15 -17.29
N SER A 873 -7.06 22.91 -18.20
CA SER A 873 -7.38 22.51 -19.58
C SER A 873 -8.39 21.35 -19.70
N ARG A 874 -9.20 21.35 -20.76
CA ARG A 874 -10.15 20.26 -21.03
C ARG A 874 -9.56 19.12 -21.89
N SER A 875 -8.40 19.32 -22.49
CA SER A 875 -7.80 18.37 -23.44
C SER A 875 -6.96 17.32 -22.71
N VAL A 876 -7.62 16.39 -22.01
CA VAL A 876 -6.94 15.28 -21.32
C VAL A 876 -6.22 14.36 -22.32
N PRO A 877 -5.00 13.87 -22.03
CA PRO A 877 -4.30 12.91 -22.88
C PRO A 877 -5.14 11.69 -23.22
N ARG A 878 -5.13 11.27 -24.49
CA ARG A 878 -5.87 10.10 -24.97
C ARG A 878 -4.93 9.02 -25.48
N VAL A 879 -5.39 7.77 -25.43
CA VAL A 879 -4.64 6.61 -25.95
C VAL A 879 -5.41 6.05 -27.15
N CYS A 880 -4.71 5.92 -28.28
CA CYS A 880 -5.19 5.12 -29.40
C CYS A 880 -4.62 3.71 -29.24
N ALA A 881 -5.44 2.75 -28.81
CA ALA A 881 -4.97 1.42 -28.41
C ALA A 881 -4.20 0.68 -29.51
N SER A 882 -4.62 0.80 -30.78
CA SER A 882 -3.93 0.16 -31.91
C SER A 882 -2.54 0.72 -32.16
N VAL A 883 -2.40 2.05 -32.16
CA VAL A 883 -1.11 2.75 -32.32
C VAL A 883 -0.20 2.45 -31.12
N ALA A 884 -0.73 2.53 -29.90
CA ALA A 884 -0.01 2.23 -28.68
C ALA A 884 0.52 0.79 -28.66
N LYS A 885 -0.31 -0.19 -29.02
CA LYS A 885 0.08 -1.62 -29.08
C LYS A 885 1.16 -1.86 -30.13
N ALA A 886 1.05 -1.21 -31.30
CA ALA A 886 2.06 -1.32 -32.34
C ALA A 886 3.40 -0.72 -31.87
N ALA A 887 3.38 0.42 -31.19
CA ALA A 887 4.58 1.04 -30.60
C ALA A 887 5.22 0.18 -29.52
N LEU A 888 4.43 -0.37 -28.58
CA LEU A 888 4.93 -1.30 -27.56
C LEU A 888 5.58 -2.53 -28.20
N ALA A 889 4.94 -3.14 -29.18
CA ALA A 889 5.47 -4.32 -29.86
C ALA A 889 6.76 -4.02 -30.64
N ALA A 890 6.83 -2.86 -31.30
CA ALA A 890 8.03 -2.43 -32.03
C ALA A 890 9.20 -2.14 -31.09
N MET A 891 8.94 -1.44 -29.99
CA MET A 891 9.94 -1.15 -28.97
C MET A 891 10.47 -2.41 -28.28
N ALA A 892 9.58 -3.35 -27.93
CA ALA A 892 9.98 -4.63 -27.36
C ALA A 892 10.95 -5.39 -28.29
N ARG A 893 10.64 -5.45 -29.60
CA ARG A 893 11.53 -6.08 -30.60
C ARG A 893 12.88 -5.37 -30.73
N ALA A 894 12.88 -4.04 -30.80
CA ALA A 894 14.11 -3.27 -30.96
C ALA A 894 15.06 -3.46 -29.76
N ILE A 895 14.51 -3.48 -28.54
CA ILE A 895 15.25 -3.75 -27.30
C ILE A 895 15.76 -5.19 -27.26
N GLU A 896 14.92 -6.17 -27.61
CA GLU A 896 15.31 -7.59 -27.64
C GLU A 896 16.48 -7.86 -28.60
N GLN A 897 16.52 -7.13 -29.72
CA GLN A 897 17.58 -7.17 -30.73
C GLN A 897 18.87 -6.43 -30.32
N GLY A 898 18.85 -5.70 -29.19
CA GLY A 898 20.01 -4.95 -28.70
C GLY A 898 20.30 -3.66 -29.47
N LEU A 899 19.30 -3.08 -30.15
CA LEU A 899 19.45 -1.90 -31.00
C LEU A 899 19.39 -0.56 -30.23
N VAL A 900 19.08 -0.62 -28.93
CA VAL A 900 18.77 0.56 -28.10
C VAL A 900 19.77 0.63 -26.96
N HIS A 901 20.52 1.74 -26.86
CA HIS A 901 21.45 1.98 -25.76
C HIS A 901 20.74 2.44 -24.49
N SER A 902 19.71 3.29 -24.64
CA SER A 902 18.86 3.74 -23.54
C SER A 902 17.43 3.97 -23.99
N ALA A 903 16.47 3.76 -23.08
CA ALA A 903 15.05 3.96 -23.35
C ALA A 903 14.35 4.57 -22.14
N HIS A 904 13.52 5.58 -22.38
CA HIS A 904 12.68 6.23 -21.38
C HIS A 904 11.22 6.32 -21.82
N ALA A 905 10.30 6.04 -20.90
CA ALA A 905 8.86 6.23 -21.09
C ALA A 905 8.41 7.57 -20.47
N PRO A 906 8.41 8.70 -21.22
CA PRO A 906 7.95 9.98 -20.69
C PRO A 906 6.50 9.91 -20.19
N GLY A 907 6.25 10.54 -19.04
CA GLY A 907 4.94 10.63 -18.40
C GLY A 907 4.66 12.07 -17.97
N LYS A 908 4.47 12.28 -16.66
CA LYS A 908 4.27 13.62 -16.09
C LYS A 908 5.40 14.58 -16.50
N GLY A 909 5.03 15.78 -16.96
CA GLY A 909 5.95 16.80 -17.46
C GLY A 909 6.44 16.62 -18.91
N GLY A 910 6.01 15.57 -19.62
CA GLY A 910 6.22 15.43 -21.06
C GLY A 910 7.68 15.20 -21.50
N LEU A 911 7.96 15.50 -22.77
CA LEU A 911 9.28 15.30 -23.39
C LEU A 911 10.35 16.19 -22.79
N GLY A 912 10.03 17.42 -22.38
CA GLY A 912 11.00 18.34 -21.80
C GLY A 912 11.67 17.76 -20.55
N LEU A 913 10.86 17.22 -19.62
CA LEU A 913 11.38 16.56 -18.44
C LEU A 913 12.02 15.20 -18.76
N GLY A 914 11.45 14.46 -19.71
CA GLY A 914 12.02 13.18 -20.15
C GLY A 914 13.44 13.34 -20.71
N LEU A 915 13.66 14.30 -21.60
CA LEU A 915 14.97 14.61 -22.19
C LEU A 915 15.97 15.07 -21.12
N ALA A 916 15.54 15.95 -20.21
CA ALA A 916 16.38 16.39 -19.09
C ALA A 916 16.82 15.20 -18.24
N LYS A 917 15.89 14.30 -17.87
CA LYS A 917 16.19 13.11 -17.07
C LYS A 917 17.14 12.14 -17.76
N VAL A 918 16.93 11.86 -19.05
CA VAL A 918 17.85 10.99 -19.82
C VAL A 918 19.26 11.59 -19.87
N ALA A 919 19.36 12.90 -20.12
CA ALA A 919 20.64 13.63 -20.16
C ALA A 919 21.37 13.59 -18.81
N PHE A 920 20.71 13.99 -17.71
CA PHE A 920 21.40 14.05 -16.41
C PHE A 920 21.59 12.70 -15.72
N ALA A 921 20.83 11.68 -16.07
CA ALA A 921 21.10 10.33 -15.60
C ALA A 921 22.41 9.79 -16.20
N GLY A 922 22.69 10.12 -17.47
CA GLY A 922 23.96 9.78 -18.13
C GLY A 922 25.10 10.77 -17.87
N GLU A 923 24.79 11.96 -17.32
CA GLU A 923 25.69 13.13 -17.28
C GLU A 923 26.30 13.49 -18.64
N LEU A 924 25.49 13.34 -19.70
CA LEU A 924 25.82 13.74 -21.06
C LEU A 924 24.92 14.90 -21.48
N GLY A 925 25.40 15.74 -22.39
CA GLY A 925 24.56 16.74 -23.03
C GLY A 925 23.69 16.15 -24.12
N MET A 926 22.78 16.97 -24.63
CA MET A 926 21.95 16.64 -25.78
C MET A 926 21.70 17.89 -26.62
N ALA A 927 21.85 17.77 -27.94
CA ALA A 927 21.45 18.80 -28.89
C ALA A 927 20.20 18.34 -29.65
N ILE A 928 19.06 18.98 -29.36
CA ILE A 928 17.74 18.57 -29.83
C ILE A 928 17.11 19.66 -30.71
N ASP A 929 16.53 19.23 -31.83
CA ASP A 929 15.76 20.06 -32.76
C ASP A 929 14.27 19.74 -32.68
N LEU A 930 13.49 20.63 -32.08
CA LEU A 930 12.06 20.41 -31.83
C LEU A 930 11.23 20.34 -33.11
N ARG A 931 11.71 20.91 -34.22
CA ARG A 931 11.03 20.83 -35.53
C ARG A 931 10.92 19.41 -36.06
N LYS A 932 11.75 18.50 -35.54
CA LYS A 932 11.77 17.08 -35.94
C LYS A 932 10.88 16.20 -35.07
N VAL A 933 10.43 16.68 -33.91
CA VAL A 933 9.60 15.89 -33.00
C VAL A 933 8.29 15.55 -33.72
N PRO A 934 7.86 14.27 -33.77
CA PRO A 934 6.57 13.93 -34.36
C PRO A 934 5.45 14.60 -33.57
N ALA A 935 4.66 15.44 -34.23
CA ALA A 935 3.62 16.23 -33.58
C ALA A 935 2.41 16.46 -34.49
N VAL A 936 1.23 16.53 -33.88
CA VAL A 936 -0.04 16.76 -34.57
C VAL A 936 -0.75 17.93 -33.92
N HIS A 937 -1.01 18.99 -34.69
CA HIS A 937 -1.68 20.22 -34.24
C HIS A 937 -0.99 20.92 -33.06
N VAL A 938 0.34 20.92 -33.03
CA VAL A 938 1.16 21.65 -32.06
C VAL A 938 2.01 22.69 -32.78
N ASP A 939 1.87 23.95 -32.40
CA ASP A 939 2.54 25.10 -33.00
C ASP A 939 3.35 25.93 -31.99
N ARG A 940 3.50 25.43 -30.75
CA ARG A 940 4.24 26.10 -29.66
C ARG A 940 5.25 25.17 -29.01
N ASP A 941 6.42 25.70 -28.69
CA ASP A 941 7.52 24.97 -28.06
C ASP A 941 7.15 24.38 -26.70
N ASP A 942 6.48 25.17 -25.86
CA ASP A 942 6.09 24.78 -24.51
C ASP A 942 5.03 23.67 -24.52
N VAL A 943 4.04 23.76 -25.40
CA VAL A 943 3.03 22.71 -25.59
C VAL A 943 3.70 21.43 -26.09
N LEU A 944 4.62 21.52 -27.06
CA LEU A 944 5.33 20.36 -27.59
C LEU A 944 6.18 19.65 -26.52
N LEU A 945 6.85 20.41 -25.66
CA LEU A 945 7.71 19.86 -24.63
C LEU A 945 6.92 19.30 -23.45
N PHE A 946 5.85 19.98 -23.03
CA PHE A 946 5.21 19.69 -21.74
C PHE A 946 3.84 19.01 -21.85
N SER A 947 3.31 18.81 -23.07
CA SER A 947 2.18 17.90 -23.27
C SER A 947 2.53 16.50 -22.79
N GLU A 948 1.61 15.91 -22.02
CA GLU A 948 1.75 14.57 -21.45
C GLU A 948 1.15 13.49 -22.35
N SER A 949 1.18 13.70 -23.68
CA SER A 949 0.69 12.74 -24.68
C SER A 949 1.26 11.34 -24.45
N ASN A 950 0.38 10.35 -24.59
CA ASN A 950 0.65 8.95 -24.31
C ASN A 950 1.43 8.27 -25.44
N SER A 951 1.80 7.00 -25.22
CA SER A 951 2.37 6.12 -26.25
C SER A 951 3.68 6.62 -26.87
N ARG A 952 4.49 7.35 -26.08
CA ARG A 952 5.79 7.89 -26.49
C ARG A 952 6.98 7.25 -25.77
N PHE A 953 8.12 7.21 -26.47
CA PHE A 953 9.43 6.83 -25.93
C PHE A 953 10.50 7.85 -26.34
N ILE A 954 11.49 8.04 -25.47
CA ILE A 954 12.77 8.70 -25.79
C ILE A 954 13.83 7.61 -25.80
N VAL A 955 14.60 7.50 -26.88
CA VAL A 955 15.60 6.44 -27.02
C VAL A 955 16.90 6.96 -27.58
N THR A 956 18.01 6.38 -27.13
CA THR A 956 19.34 6.61 -27.72
C THR A 956 19.79 5.39 -28.50
N VAL A 957 20.31 5.63 -29.69
CA VAL A 957 20.66 4.58 -30.67
C VAL A 957 22.04 4.90 -31.25
N ALA A 958 22.90 3.89 -31.34
CA ALA A 958 24.20 4.05 -31.97
C ALA A 958 24.02 4.45 -33.45
N PRO A 959 24.86 5.33 -34.01
CA PRO A 959 24.79 5.69 -35.43
C PRO A 959 24.87 4.47 -36.38
N ALA A 960 25.55 3.40 -35.97
CA ALA A 960 25.67 2.17 -36.75
C ALA A 960 24.36 1.36 -36.82
N ASP A 961 23.50 1.46 -35.80
CA ASP A 961 22.28 0.66 -35.66
C ASP A 961 21.03 1.39 -36.17
N THR A 962 21.19 2.61 -36.67
CA THR A 962 20.10 3.50 -37.11
C THR A 962 19.14 2.82 -38.10
N ALA A 963 19.68 2.22 -39.16
CA ALA A 963 18.85 1.60 -40.19
C ALA A 963 18.04 0.41 -39.65
N ALA A 964 18.66 -0.42 -38.80
CA ALA A 964 18.00 -1.56 -38.18
C ALA A 964 16.93 -1.13 -37.17
N PHE A 965 17.21 -0.07 -36.40
CA PHE A 965 16.26 0.50 -35.46
C PHE A 965 15.03 1.08 -36.18
N GLU A 966 15.23 1.89 -37.22
CA GLU A 966 14.12 2.46 -38.01
C GLU A 966 13.30 1.37 -38.72
N GLU A 967 13.94 0.30 -39.20
CA GLU A 967 13.25 -0.87 -39.76
C GLU A 967 12.39 -1.59 -38.69
N ALA A 968 12.92 -1.78 -37.47
CA ALA A 968 12.19 -2.44 -36.38
C ALA A 968 10.91 -1.69 -35.97
N LEU A 969 10.90 -0.35 -36.12
CA LEU A 969 9.76 0.52 -35.86
C LEU A 969 8.67 0.47 -36.94
N GLY A 970 8.96 -0.04 -38.15
CA GLY A 970 7.94 -0.42 -39.13
C GLY A 970 6.99 0.71 -39.57
N GLY A 971 7.49 1.95 -39.67
CA GLY A 971 6.70 3.10 -40.15
C GLY A 971 5.80 3.77 -39.10
N LEU A 972 5.95 3.42 -37.82
CA LEU A 972 5.36 4.19 -36.73
C LEU A 972 5.87 5.64 -36.73
N PRO A 973 5.08 6.62 -36.23
CA PRO A 973 5.57 7.97 -36.03
C PRO A 973 6.82 7.96 -35.16
N CYS A 974 7.96 8.29 -35.76
CA CYS A 974 9.25 8.31 -35.10
C CYS A 974 10.20 9.27 -35.84
N ALA A 975 11.06 9.96 -35.12
CA ALA A 975 12.08 10.80 -35.73
C ALA A 975 13.36 10.88 -34.89
N CYS A 976 14.50 10.96 -35.59
CA CYS A 976 15.78 11.37 -35.01
C CYS A 976 15.73 12.88 -34.75
N ILE A 977 15.60 13.25 -33.48
CA ILE A 977 15.43 14.64 -33.05
C ILE A 977 16.76 15.32 -32.72
N GLY A 978 17.84 14.56 -32.59
CA GLY A 978 19.12 15.10 -32.15
C GLY A 978 20.17 14.05 -31.86
N GLN A 979 21.13 14.41 -31.03
CA GLN A 979 22.20 13.51 -30.57
C GLN A 979 22.66 13.86 -29.15
N THR A 980 23.22 12.88 -28.46
CA THR A 980 23.96 13.09 -27.20
C THR A 980 25.31 13.76 -27.47
N THR A 981 25.83 14.52 -26.51
CA THR A 981 27.09 15.27 -26.65
C THR A 981 27.97 15.14 -25.41
N ASP A 982 29.29 15.27 -25.58
CA ASP A 982 30.25 15.26 -24.46
C ASP A 982 30.10 16.47 -23.54
N GLU A 983 29.78 17.62 -24.11
CA GLU A 983 29.53 18.82 -23.33
C GLU A 983 28.20 18.66 -22.58
N PRO A 984 28.16 18.77 -21.24
CA PRO A 984 27.00 18.40 -20.41
C PRO A 984 25.92 19.48 -20.42
N HIS A 985 25.44 19.84 -21.60
CA HIS A 985 24.42 20.86 -21.83
C HIS A 985 23.22 20.27 -22.57
N LEU A 986 22.01 20.55 -22.08
CA LEU A 986 20.77 20.31 -22.81
C LEU A 986 20.46 21.54 -23.65
N ARG A 987 20.58 21.38 -24.98
CA ARG A 987 20.34 22.43 -25.97
C ARG A 987 19.10 22.11 -26.78
N LEU A 988 18.13 23.02 -26.76
CA LEU A 988 16.89 22.89 -27.52
C LEU A 988 16.79 23.99 -28.57
N THR A 989 16.60 23.58 -29.82
CA THR A 989 16.23 24.47 -30.92
C THR A 989 14.71 24.43 -31.09
N GLY A 990 14.05 25.58 -30.99
CA GLY A 990 12.59 25.70 -31.06
C GLY A 990 12.03 25.52 -32.46
N LEU A 991 10.70 25.54 -32.56
CA LEU A 991 9.94 25.38 -33.80
C LEU A 991 10.24 26.47 -34.84
N GLU A 992 10.61 27.68 -34.40
CA GLU A 992 11.06 28.78 -35.28
C GLU A 992 12.53 28.64 -35.72
N GLY A 993 13.26 27.64 -35.22
CA GLY A 993 14.64 27.34 -35.60
C GLY A 993 15.72 28.08 -34.79
N GLY A 994 15.35 28.89 -33.81
CA GLY A 994 16.28 29.55 -32.87
C GLY A 994 16.51 28.74 -31.58
N PRO A 995 17.58 29.03 -30.82
CA PRO A 995 17.81 28.41 -29.52
C PRO A 995 16.78 28.90 -28.50
N ILE A 996 16.15 27.96 -27.77
CA ILE A 996 15.18 28.27 -26.70
C ILE A 996 15.63 27.80 -25.31
N LEU A 997 16.64 26.92 -25.26
CA LEU A 997 17.30 26.45 -24.06
C LEU A 997 18.76 26.13 -24.38
N ASP A 998 19.67 26.58 -23.53
CA ASP A 998 21.03 26.04 -23.38
C ASP A 998 21.33 26.03 -21.89
N ALA A 999 21.26 24.85 -21.26
CA ALA A 999 21.36 24.71 -19.81
C ALA A 999 22.28 23.56 -19.41
N SER A 1000 23.08 23.79 -18.37
CA SER A 1000 23.90 22.76 -17.73
C SER A 1000 23.00 21.63 -17.21
N VAL A 1001 23.30 20.42 -17.64
CA VAL A 1001 22.63 19.18 -17.21
C VAL A 1001 22.82 18.97 -15.70
N ILE A 1002 23.97 19.37 -15.16
CA ILE A 1002 24.29 19.31 -13.73
C ILE A 1002 23.41 20.27 -12.94
N ASP A 1003 23.19 21.49 -13.44
CA ASP A 1003 22.36 22.50 -12.75
C ASP A 1003 20.88 22.09 -12.78
N LEU A 1004 20.41 21.52 -13.89
CA LEU A 1004 19.07 20.94 -13.99
C LEU A 1004 18.88 19.80 -12.98
N LYS A 1005 19.88 18.90 -12.84
CA LYS A 1005 19.85 17.82 -11.85
C LYS A 1005 19.84 18.36 -10.43
N ALA A 1006 20.68 19.35 -10.12
CA ALA A 1006 20.73 20.00 -8.82
C ALA A 1006 19.38 20.64 -8.46
N ARG A 1007 18.76 21.35 -9.41
CA ARG A 1007 17.43 21.94 -9.24
C ARG A 1007 16.36 20.88 -8.99
N TRP A 1008 16.40 19.78 -9.74
CA TRP A 1008 15.48 18.64 -9.60
C TRP A 1008 15.62 17.92 -8.24
N LYS A 1009 16.82 17.88 -7.65
CA LYS A 1009 17.09 17.26 -6.35
C LYS A 1009 16.85 18.18 -5.14
N ALA A 1010 16.80 19.49 -5.34
CA ALA A 1010 16.79 20.47 -4.25
C ALA A 1010 15.49 20.47 -3.42
N THR A 1011 14.33 20.18 -4.03
CA THR A 1011 13.02 20.42 -3.39
C THR A 1011 12.86 19.68 -2.07
N PHE A 1012 13.18 18.38 -2.02
CA PHE A 1012 13.10 17.58 -0.80
C PHE A 1012 14.44 17.46 -0.06
N ASP A 1013 15.44 18.25 -0.42
CA ASP A 1013 16.66 18.23 0.37
C ASP A 1013 16.38 18.79 1.77
N GLY A 1014 16.98 18.15 2.77
CA GLY A 1014 16.65 18.37 4.19
C GLY A 1014 15.30 17.81 4.71
N ILE A 1015 14.45 17.17 3.89
CA ILE A 1015 13.04 16.87 4.27
C ILE A 1015 12.57 15.42 4.01
#